data_AF-A0A7R9FX08-F1
#
_entry.id   AF-A0A7R9FX08-F1
#
_cell.length_a   1.000
_cell.length_b   1.000
_cell.length_c   1.000
_cell.angle_alpha   90.00
_cell.angle_beta   90.00
_cell.angle_gamma   90.00
#
_symmetry.space_group_name_H-M   'P 1'
#
loop_
_entity.id
_entity.type
_entity.pdbx_description
1 polymer ?
#
loop_
_entity_poly.entity_id
_entity_poly.type
_entity_poly.pdbx_seq_one_letter_code
_entity_poly.pdbx_strand_id
1 'polypeptide(L)'
;MSVTRTAAVAASSKMSDSPPLLLLTVDGEFREVYDTYHPVKGMFPTRSIVCLTALLATALLGTIRSRKNHSLLSLIVDRFVHLSKMCVIIITIPVLLFDLGLECGLEMRTREPARIKPARRPTLCIIFDSDLMWESRRLLCACPPCFVKDKGICLVEDKDEQTSLEMKHRKEEDDLYRKFARQREEEDKRMREEFRDEWEKELERLAVRFERELQTKKKRPDEQKVLTLRHQQEREDLEKNMTLRRDKKKESLTRKLLEHERAATAALVEKQSREMLELINEKRSEYMMAESLYLDEGDGYTQDALPYPSQAPIPAPPALSKFEVYSDPIEFADIDQIAISVAQEDQKTFTDLVRQLVGRCTSDIEKARTIFRWITVKNLNTMQFDDNLRGDTPMGLLRGIKHGTESYHVLFKRLCSYAGLHCVVIKGYSKSAGYQPGVRFEDNRFRNSWNAVYVAGAWRFVQCNWGARHLVNAKEVPKAGAKGKSDSLRYEYDDHYFLTDPREFIYEFFPLQSDWQLLKNPITLQDFEELPFVRSLFFRYGLYFPDSHTKAVMYTDATGASTVRIAMPSHMQSSLIFHYNLKFYDSDGDSFDGVSLKRFVMQSVVSNIVAFRVHAPCSGAFLLDIFANAVTPKEYLTGEPMKFKSVCKFKIACEELQTVMVPLPDCASGEWGPTKATRLFGLVPITHQDALVFAGRELELQFRMSRPLTDFMATLHKNGVEEKRLSKFVSHALDDDVVSFMISFPEEGQYGLDIYTRELGGIQGDGGGEKHLLTHCCKYLINSSKRN
;
A
#
# COMPACT_ATOMS: atom_id res chain seq x y z
N MET A 1 -36.38 -48.19 -5.63
CA MET A 1 -36.14 -48.47 -7.05
C MET A 1 -34.64 -48.43 -7.32
N SER A 2 -34.18 -49.16 -8.34
CA SER A 2 -32.78 -49.32 -8.78
C SER A 2 -32.18 -47.97 -9.27
N VAL A 3 -30.86 -47.80 -9.47
CA VAL A 3 -29.83 -48.73 -9.98
C VAL A 3 -28.45 -48.50 -9.33
N THR A 4 -27.74 -49.60 -9.09
CA THR A 4 -26.34 -49.72 -8.66
C THR A 4 -25.32 -49.41 -9.77
N ARG A 5 -24.11 -48.95 -9.41
CA ARG A 5 -22.89 -49.46 -10.06
C ARG A 5 -21.67 -49.42 -9.15
N THR A 6 -21.33 -50.60 -8.65
CA THR A 6 -20.07 -50.93 -7.97
C THR A 6 -19.04 -51.39 -9.01
N ALA A 7 -17.78 -51.03 -8.85
CA ALA A 7 -16.66 -51.76 -9.45
C ALA A 7 -15.42 -51.60 -8.57
N ALA A 8 -14.88 -52.73 -8.10
CA ALA A 8 -13.60 -52.86 -7.41
C ALA A 8 -12.90 -54.13 -7.97
N VAL A 9 -11.70 -54.46 -7.46
CA VAL A 9 -10.88 -55.66 -7.79
C VAL A 9 -10.04 -55.51 -9.09
N ALA A 10 -8.75 -55.90 -9.17
CA ALA A 10 -7.69 -56.04 -8.16
C ALA A 10 -6.28 -56.21 -8.82
N ALA A 11 -5.25 -55.86 -8.04
CA ALA A 11 -3.92 -56.48 -7.89
C ALA A 11 -3.15 -57.16 -9.06
N SER A 12 -1.91 -56.71 -9.27
CA SER A 12 -0.67 -57.53 -9.28
C SER A 12 0.55 -56.61 -9.54
N SER A 13 1.78 -56.83 -9.06
CA SER A 13 2.39 -57.28 -7.80
C SER A 13 3.91 -57.34 -8.03
N LYS A 14 4.71 -57.07 -6.97
CA LYS A 14 6.16 -57.30 -6.71
C LYS A 14 6.86 -56.00 -6.25
N MET A 15 7.20 -55.86 -4.96
CA MET A 15 8.36 -56.47 -4.24
C MET A 15 9.70 -55.85 -4.70
N SER A 16 10.62 -55.43 -3.81
CA SER A 16 10.84 -55.93 -2.44
C SER A 16 11.47 -54.92 -1.43
N ASP A 17 11.41 -55.31 -0.15
CA ASP A 17 12.35 -55.06 0.97
C ASP A 17 12.43 -53.72 1.72
N SER A 18 11.64 -53.68 2.82
CA SER A 18 11.97 -53.13 4.14
C SER A 18 12.59 -54.24 5.04
N PRO A 19 12.76 -54.16 6.39
CA PRO A 19 12.87 -53.07 7.39
C PRO A 19 14.23 -53.27 8.21
N PRO A 20 14.44 -52.96 9.53
CA PRO A 20 13.60 -52.35 10.56
C PRO A 20 14.22 -51.29 11.51
N LEU A 21 13.33 -50.87 12.43
CA LEU A 21 13.42 -49.96 13.58
C LEU A 21 14.73 -49.97 14.40
N LEU A 22 14.98 -48.85 15.08
CA LEU A 22 15.05 -48.85 16.55
C LEU A 22 14.65 -47.49 17.14
N LEU A 23 13.99 -47.53 18.30
CA LEU A 23 13.43 -46.39 19.02
C LEU A 23 13.94 -46.51 20.48
N LEU A 24 14.67 -45.51 20.98
CA LEU A 24 15.14 -45.46 22.36
C LEU A 24 15.14 -44.01 22.87
N THR A 25 14.38 -43.79 23.93
CA THR A 25 14.49 -42.64 24.85
C THR A 25 15.49 -42.97 25.97
N VAL A 26 16.05 -41.95 26.64
CA VAL A 26 16.25 -41.85 28.11
C VAL A 26 17.02 -40.56 28.44
N ASP A 27 16.76 -40.06 29.65
CA ASP A 27 17.21 -38.82 30.30
C ASP A 27 18.73 -38.75 30.61
N GLY A 28 19.20 -37.58 31.06
CA GLY A 28 20.46 -37.47 31.81
C GLY A 28 21.07 -36.06 31.86
N GLU A 29 20.97 -35.39 33.02
CA GLU A 29 21.81 -34.23 33.35
C GLU A 29 23.29 -34.64 33.45
N PHE A 30 24.23 -33.73 33.16
CA PHE A 30 25.46 -33.65 33.97
C PHE A 30 26.03 -32.23 33.99
N ARG A 31 26.66 -31.90 35.11
CA ARG A 31 27.00 -30.56 35.58
C ARG A 31 28.52 -30.44 35.76
N GLU A 32 29.03 -29.22 35.59
CA GLU A 32 30.32 -28.70 36.08
C GLU A 32 31.64 -29.38 35.67
N VAL A 33 32.64 -28.55 35.34
CA VAL A 33 33.92 -28.34 36.07
C VAL A 33 34.91 -27.72 35.08
N TYR A 34 35.47 -26.56 35.41
CA TYR A 34 36.92 -26.33 35.52
C TYR A 34 37.20 -24.92 36.02
N ASP A 35 38.03 -24.84 37.05
CA ASP A 35 38.30 -23.62 37.82
C ASP A 35 39.79 -23.25 37.74
N THR A 36 40.09 -21.95 37.79
CA THR A 36 41.41 -21.30 38.03
C THR A 36 42.67 -21.76 37.28
N TYR A 37 43.39 -20.80 36.66
CA TYR A 37 44.81 -20.50 37.01
C TYR A 37 45.23 -19.12 36.45
N HIS A 38 46.13 -18.43 37.15
CA HIS A 38 46.55 -17.04 36.87
C HIS A 38 48.08 -16.95 36.55
N PRO A 39 48.70 -15.78 36.28
CA PRO A 39 49.54 -15.57 35.08
C PRO A 39 51.08 -15.57 35.33
N VAL A 40 51.90 -15.40 34.27
CA VAL A 40 53.05 -14.44 34.22
C VAL A 40 53.73 -14.29 32.82
N LYS A 41 53.97 -13.02 32.47
CA LYS A 41 54.81 -12.31 31.46
C LYS A 41 55.87 -13.02 30.57
N GLY A 42 56.01 -12.52 29.32
CA GLY A 42 57.29 -12.53 28.55
C GLY A 42 57.28 -12.07 27.06
N MET A 43 57.32 -10.75 26.79
CA MET A 43 57.86 -9.96 25.61
C MET A 43 58.35 -10.67 24.30
N PHE A 44 58.30 -10.14 23.06
CA PHE A 44 58.06 -8.82 22.40
C PHE A 44 58.02 -9.01 20.83
N PRO A 45 57.80 -8.01 19.94
CA PRO A 45 56.97 -6.79 19.98
C PRO A 45 56.14 -6.50 18.68
N THR A 46 54.83 -6.30 18.76
CA THR A 46 53.97 -5.93 17.61
C THR A 46 53.97 -4.42 17.26
N ARG A 47 55.09 -3.70 17.43
CA ARG A 47 55.13 -2.21 17.42
C ARG A 47 55.25 -1.54 16.06
N SER A 48 55.61 -2.24 14.98
CA SER A 48 55.90 -1.60 13.68
C SER A 48 54.65 -1.13 12.91
N ILE A 49 53.51 -1.81 13.05
CA ILE A 49 52.30 -1.55 12.25
C ILE A 49 51.51 -0.34 12.76
N VAL A 50 51.46 -0.13 14.08
CA VAL A 50 50.74 1.00 14.71
C VAL A 50 51.45 2.35 14.48
N CYS A 51 52.77 2.36 14.29
CA CYS A 51 53.50 3.59 13.96
C CYS A 51 53.23 4.08 12.53
N LEU A 52 53.07 3.19 11.54
CA LEU A 52 52.85 3.61 10.15
C LEU A 52 51.49 4.30 9.97
N THR A 53 50.43 3.77 10.60
CA THR A 53 49.09 4.35 10.56
C THR A 53 49.01 5.68 11.31
N ALA A 54 49.72 5.83 12.43
CA ALA A 54 49.83 7.08 13.16
C ALA A 54 50.57 8.19 12.38
N LEU A 55 51.64 7.82 11.66
CA LEU A 55 52.41 8.76 10.81
C LEU A 55 51.62 9.25 9.60
N LEU A 56 50.88 8.36 8.92
CA LEU A 56 49.99 8.76 7.82
C LEU A 56 48.84 9.66 8.30
N ALA A 57 48.26 9.38 9.47
CA ALA A 57 47.22 10.22 10.06
C ALA A 57 47.73 11.62 10.42
N THR A 58 48.95 11.74 10.96
CA THR A 58 49.55 13.05 11.29
C THR A 58 49.96 13.84 10.03
N ALA A 59 50.42 13.17 8.97
CA ALA A 59 50.69 13.82 7.68
C ALA A 59 49.41 14.40 7.03
N LEU A 60 48.29 13.66 7.05
CA LEU A 60 46.99 14.10 6.54
C LEU A 60 46.37 15.23 7.39
N LEU A 61 46.46 15.14 8.72
CA LEU A 61 46.03 16.24 9.59
C LEU A 61 46.87 17.51 9.42
N GLY A 62 48.16 17.37 9.08
CA GLY A 62 49.05 18.47 8.73
C GLY A 62 48.62 19.23 7.46
N THR A 63 48.22 18.52 6.40
CA THR A 63 47.74 19.15 5.15
C THR A 63 46.34 19.76 5.28
N ILE A 64 45.45 19.16 6.07
CA ILE A 64 44.07 19.66 6.27
C ILE A 64 44.05 20.98 7.07
N ARG A 65 45.03 21.22 7.95
CA ARG A 65 45.12 22.44 8.78
C ARG A 65 45.33 23.75 7.98
N SER A 66 45.54 23.66 6.67
CA SER A 66 45.72 24.80 5.75
C SER A 66 44.42 25.43 5.24
N ARG A 67 43.25 24.78 5.37
CA ARG A 67 41.96 25.30 4.86
C ARG A 67 40.94 25.54 5.96
N LYS A 68 40.62 26.82 6.23
CA LYS A 68 39.58 27.23 7.19
C LYS A 68 38.18 26.96 6.63
N ASN A 69 37.52 25.90 7.07
CA ASN A 69 36.05 25.77 7.04
C ASN A 69 35.59 24.72 8.08
N HIS A 70 35.01 25.18 9.20
CA HIS A 70 34.78 24.33 10.37
C HIS A 70 33.51 23.44 10.31
N SER A 71 32.57 23.68 9.40
CA SER A 71 31.32 22.91 9.29
C SER A 71 31.48 21.55 8.63
N LEU A 72 32.47 21.37 7.74
CA LEU A 72 32.69 20.11 7.02
C LEU A 72 33.47 19.07 7.86
N LEU A 73 34.20 19.52 8.90
CA LEU A 73 35.13 18.69 9.65
C LEU A 73 34.43 17.60 10.48
N SER A 74 33.28 17.92 11.09
CA SER A 74 32.51 17.01 11.95
C SER A 74 32.00 15.80 11.17
N LEU A 75 31.44 16.04 9.97
CA LEU A 75 30.81 15.01 9.15
C LEU A 75 31.81 14.03 8.52
N ILE A 76 33.05 14.48 8.28
CA ILE A 76 34.12 13.67 7.71
C ILE A 76 34.73 12.74 8.78
N VAL A 77 34.93 13.23 10.01
CA VAL A 77 35.54 12.44 11.10
C VAL A 77 34.67 11.24 11.48
N ASP A 78 33.35 11.42 11.64
CA ASP A 78 32.45 10.31 12.00
C ASP A 78 32.38 9.22 10.92
N ARG A 79 32.34 9.60 9.64
CA ARG A 79 32.37 8.62 8.53
C ARG A 79 33.71 7.87 8.47
N PHE A 80 34.83 8.54 8.74
CA PHE A 80 36.16 7.91 8.72
C PHE A 80 36.37 6.92 9.88
N VAL A 81 35.82 7.22 11.06
CA VAL A 81 35.82 6.30 12.21
C VAL A 81 34.98 5.04 11.92
N HIS A 82 33.87 5.15 11.18
CA HIS A 82 33.08 3.98 10.77
C HIS A 82 33.79 3.11 9.72
N LEU A 83 34.40 3.72 8.70
CA LEU A 83 35.17 2.99 7.69
C LEU A 83 36.38 2.25 8.28
N SER A 84 37.11 2.88 9.21
CA SER A 84 38.29 2.24 9.83
C SER A 84 37.93 0.98 10.63
N LYS A 85 36.78 0.96 11.32
CA LYS A 85 36.31 -0.22 12.08
C LYS A 85 35.90 -1.38 11.18
N MET A 86 35.30 -1.14 10.00
CA MET A 86 34.94 -2.22 9.07
C MET A 86 36.15 -2.83 8.36
N CYS A 87 37.14 -2.02 7.95
CA CYS A 87 38.35 -2.54 7.30
C CYS A 87 39.15 -3.48 8.21
N VAL A 88 39.17 -3.23 9.52
CA VAL A 88 39.81 -4.12 10.50
C VAL A 88 39.11 -5.50 10.57
N ILE A 89 37.79 -5.58 10.44
CA ILE A 89 37.07 -6.85 10.50
C ILE A 89 37.31 -7.69 9.22
N ILE A 90 37.27 -7.05 8.05
CA ILE A 90 37.38 -7.73 6.75
C ILE A 90 38.80 -8.26 6.49
N ILE A 91 39.84 -7.57 6.97
CA ILE A 91 41.24 -7.94 6.70
C ILE A 91 41.82 -8.87 7.78
N THR A 92 41.43 -8.73 9.05
CA THR A 92 42.10 -9.47 10.14
C THR A 92 41.61 -10.92 10.27
N ILE A 93 40.37 -11.24 9.90
CA ILE A 93 39.82 -12.61 10.01
C ILE A 93 40.46 -13.59 8.99
N PRO A 94 40.63 -13.25 7.69
CA PRO A 94 41.29 -14.15 6.75
C PRO A 94 42.78 -14.40 7.07
N VAL A 95 43.48 -13.38 7.58
CA VAL A 95 44.91 -13.48 7.93
C VAL A 95 45.12 -14.39 9.15
N LEU A 96 44.29 -14.27 10.18
CA LEU A 96 44.32 -15.15 11.36
C LEU A 96 44.04 -16.62 11.03
N LEU A 97 43.23 -16.91 10.01
CA LEU A 97 42.96 -18.29 9.57
C LEU A 97 44.09 -18.88 8.73
N PHE A 98 44.82 -18.05 7.98
CA PHE A 98 45.98 -18.48 7.20
C PHE A 98 47.17 -18.84 8.10
N ASP A 99 47.43 -18.06 9.15
CA ASP A 99 48.46 -18.34 10.17
C ASP A 99 48.18 -19.59 11.02
N LEU A 100 46.94 -20.12 10.99
CA LEU A 100 46.54 -21.37 11.65
C LEU A 100 46.60 -22.61 10.73
N GLY A 101 47.04 -22.46 9.46
CA GLY A 101 47.31 -23.58 8.57
C GLY A 101 46.09 -24.29 7.99
N LEU A 102 44.94 -23.61 7.89
CA LEU A 102 43.71 -24.15 7.28
C LEU A 102 43.51 -23.56 5.88
N GLU A 103 43.52 -24.41 4.85
CA GLU A 103 43.22 -24.00 3.47
C GLU A 103 41.74 -23.64 3.31
N CYS A 104 41.48 -22.45 2.77
CA CYS A 104 40.12 -21.94 2.51
C CYS A 104 39.86 -21.88 1.00
N GLY A 105 39.08 -22.83 0.48
CA GLY A 105 38.70 -22.88 -0.93
C GLY A 105 37.40 -22.10 -1.21
N LEU A 106 37.46 -21.10 -2.09
CA LEU A 106 36.27 -20.49 -2.69
C LEU A 106 35.82 -21.30 -3.91
N GLU A 107 34.68 -21.97 -3.83
CA GLU A 107 34.06 -22.64 -4.98
C GLU A 107 32.62 -22.13 -5.19
N MET A 108 32.39 -21.38 -6.27
CA MET A 108 31.03 -21.07 -6.73
C MET A 108 30.50 -22.23 -7.56
N ARG A 109 29.34 -22.79 -7.23
CA ARG A 109 28.66 -23.81 -8.05
C ARG A 109 27.26 -23.40 -8.46
N THR A 110 27.03 -23.32 -9.76
CA THR A 110 25.71 -23.39 -10.39
C THR A 110 25.20 -24.84 -10.36
N ARG A 111 23.86 -25.02 -10.41
CA ARG A 111 23.23 -26.33 -10.20
C ARG A 111 23.26 -27.22 -11.45
N GLU A 112 24.03 -28.32 -11.40
CA GLU A 112 23.70 -29.60 -12.05
C GLU A 112 24.49 -30.76 -11.38
N PRO A 113 24.03 -32.03 -11.44
CA PRO A 113 24.55 -33.09 -10.58
C PRO A 113 25.61 -33.99 -11.24
N ALA A 114 26.79 -34.09 -10.62
CA ALA A 114 27.82 -35.09 -10.99
C ALA A 114 28.36 -35.85 -9.76
N ARG A 115 28.55 -37.17 -9.91
CA ARG A 115 29.04 -38.08 -8.85
C ARG A 115 30.54 -37.88 -8.57
N ILE A 116 30.93 -37.76 -7.30
CA ILE A 116 32.35 -37.82 -6.87
C ILE A 116 32.50 -38.76 -5.67
N LYS A 117 33.64 -39.47 -5.60
CA LYS A 117 34.03 -40.48 -4.59
C LYS A 117 34.53 -39.83 -3.27
N PRO A 118 34.55 -40.54 -2.13
CA PRO A 118 34.86 -39.94 -0.83
C PRO A 118 36.36 -39.62 -0.64
N ALA A 119 36.64 -38.44 -0.09
CA ALA A 119 37.97 -38.03 0.38
C ALA A 119 38.04 -38.03 1.92
N ARG A 120 39.22 -38.30 2.48
CA ARG A 120 39.44 -38.47 3.93
C ARG A 120 40.01 -37.20 4.59
N ARG A 121 39.15 -36.37 5.20
CA ARG A 121 39.37 -35.48 6.39
C ARG A 121 38.20 -34.49 6.53
N PRO A 122 37.93 -33.94 7.74
CA PRO A 122 36.76 -33.09 7.96
C PRO A 122 36.98 -31.66 7.42
N THR A 123 35.97 -31.14 6.71
CA THR A 123 35.91 -29.74 6.26
C THR A 123 34.83 -29.02 7.05
N LEU A 124 35.16 -27.90 7.70
CA LEU A 124 34.18 -27.07 8.41
C LEU A 124 33.42 -26.21 7.39
N CYS A 125 32.14 -26.50 7.18
CA CYS A 125 31.28 -25.75 6.25
C CYS A 125 30.46 -24.71 7.03
N ILE A 126 30.86 -23.44 6.95
CA ILE A 126 30.10 -22.34 7.58
C ILE A 126 29.11 -21.80 6.54
N ILE A 127 27.82 -22.06 6.76
CA ILE A 127 26.73 -21.53 5.95
C ILE A 127 26.39 -20.13 6.49
N PHE A 128 26.62 -19.09 5.69
CA PHE A 128 26.13 -17.74 5.97
C PHE A 128 24.81 -17.50 5.24
N ASP A 129 23.86 -16.90 5.95
CA ASP A 129 22.52 -16.58 5.42
C ASP A 129 22.58 -15.47 4.35
N SER A 130 21.72 -15.55 3.33
CA SER A 130 21.95 -14.84 2.06
C SER A 130 21.74 -13.33 2.11
N ASP A 131 21.08 -12.81 3.14
CA ASP A 131 20.59 -11.43 3.15
C ASP A 131 21.64 -10.41 3.64
N LEU A 132 22.53 -10.81 4.56
CA LEU A 132 23.61 -9.93 5.08
C LEU A 132 24.68 -9.59 4.02
N MET A 133 24.89 -10.47 3.04
CA MET A 133 25.83 -10.22 1.94
C MET A 133 25.28 -9.26 0.87
N TRP A 134 23.96 -9.07 0.82
CA TRP A 134 23.31 -8.13 -0.10
C TRP A 134 23.61 -6.67 0.27
N GLU A 135 23.70 -6.39 1.57
CA GLU A 135 23.96 -5.04 2.09
C GLU A 135 25.42 -4.60 1.92
N SER A 136 26.37 -5.56 1.88
CA SER A 136 27.78 -5.26 1.58
C SER A 136 28.04 -4.99 0.08
N ARG A 137 27.27 -5.61 -0.82
CA ARG A 137 27.35 -5.29 -2.26
C ARG A 137 26.76 -3.92 -2.63
N ARG A 138 25.85 -3.36 -1.82
CA ARG A 138 25.31 -1.99 -1.99
C ARG A 138 26.39 -0.90 -2.01
N LEU A 139 27.50 -1.08 -1.28
CA LEU A 139 28.52 -0.04 -1.08
C LEU A 139 29.69 -0.08 -2.06
N LEU A 140 29.88 -1.17 -2.82
CA LEU A 140 31.06 -1.37 -3.69
C LEU A 140 30.75 -1.40 -5.20
N CYS A 141 29.48 -1.32 -5.60
CA CYS A 141 29.06 -1.28 -7.01
C CYS A 141 28.21 -0.05 -7.38
N ALA A 142 28.28 1.02 -6.57
CA ALA A 142 27.65 2.30 -6.89
C ALA A 142 28.46 3.06 -7.97
N CYS A 143 28.23 2.72 -9.23
CA CYS A 143 28.52 3.66 -10.32
C CYS A 143 27.63 4.91 -10.10
N PRO A 144 28.16 6.14 -10.11
CA PRO A 144 27.34 7.32 -9.87
C PRO A 144 26.21 7.39 -10.91
N PRO A 145 24.95 7.66 -10.51
CA PRO A 145 23.85 7.73 -11.46
C PRO A 145 24.11 8.86 -12.46
N CYS A 146 24.25 8.49 -13.74
CA CYS A 146 24.32 9.44 -14.84
C CYS A 146 22.95 10.08 -15.04
N PHE A 147 22.69 11.16 -14.31
CA PHE A 147 21.49 11.96 -14.51
C PHE A 147 21.52 12.58 -15.91
N VAL A 148 20.51 12.27 -16.73
CA VAL A 148 20.31 12.92 -18.02
C VAL A 148 19.97 14.39 -17.77
N LYS A 149 20.99 15.25 -17.85
CA LYS A 149 20.83 16.71 -17.87
C LYS A 149 20.37 17.12 -19.26
N ASP A 150 19.07 16.99 -19.51
CA ASP A 150 18.47 17.54 -20.72
C ASP A 150 18.52 19.08 -20.61
N LYS A 151 19.28 19.74 -21.49
CA LYS A 151 19.21 21.21 -21.62
C LYS A 151 17.75 21.53 -21.95
N GLY A 152 17.10 22.30 -21.08
CA GLY A 152 15.64 22.37 -21.03
C GLY A 152 14.98 22.59 -22.39
N ILE A 153 13.93 21.81 -22.67
CA ILE A 153 13.17 21.77 -23.93
C ILE A 153 12.83 23.15 -24.50
N CYS A 154 12.60 24.15 -23.64
CA CYS A 154 12.35 25.54 -24.01
C CYS A 154 13.52 26.25 -24.74
N LEU A 155 14.71 25.64 -24.85
CA LEU A 155 15.86 26.16 -25.61
C LEU A 155 16.03 25.49 -26.99
N VAL A 156 15.32 24.40 -27.27
CA VAL A 156 15.58 23.51 -28.42
C VAL A 156 14.45 23.51 -29.46
N GLU A 157 13.23 23.83 -29.06
CA GLU A 157 12.05 23.81 -29.93
C GLU A 157 11.57 25.21 -30.33
N ASP A 158 11.35 25.42 -31.64
CA ASP A 158 10.63 26.60 -32.12
C ASP A 158 9.21 26.63 -31.53
N LYS A 159 8.77 27.81 -31.10
CA LYS A 159 7.42 27.98 -30.57
C LYS A 159 6.37 27.75 -31.65
N ASP A 160 6.64 28.18 -32.87
CA ASP A 160 5.62 28.29 -33.91
C ASP A 160 5.37 26.93 -34.58
N GLU A 161 6.40 26.09 -34.75
CA GLU A 161 6.26 24.71 -35.28
C GLU A 161 5.38 23.83 -34.36
N GLN A 162 5.67 23.79 -33.06
CA GLN A 162 4.89 23.01 -32.09
C GLN A 162 3.43 23.50 -32.01
N THR A 163 3.23 24.82 -32.05
CA THR A 163 1.89 25.43 -32.06
C THR A 163 1.13 25.11 -33.36
N SER A 164 1.82 25.05 -34.50
CA SER A 164 1.25 24.66 -35.80
C SER A 164 0.79 23.20 -35.80
N LEU A 165 1.59 22.28 -35.24
CA LEU A 165 1.20 20.88 -35.08
C LEU A 165 0.02 20.73 -34.11
N GLU A 166 -0.01 21.46 -32.99
CA GLU A 166 -1.17 21.49 -32.08
C GLU A 166 -2.44 21.97 -32.80
N MET A 167 -2.37 23.00 -33.66
CA MET A 167 -3.53 23.45 -34.45
C MET A 167 -4.03 22.38 -35.44
N LYS A 168 -3.14 21.59 -36.03
CA LYS A 168 -3.52 20.43 -36.87
C LYS A 168 -4.20 19.34 -36.01
N HIS A 169 -3.61 18.99 -34.87
CA HIS A 169 -4.17 18.00 -33.93
C HIS A 169 -5.57 18.39 -33.44
N ARG A 170 -5.76 19.66 -33.07
CA ARG A 170 -7.04 20.25 -32.68
C ARG A 170 -8.13 20.06 -33.75
N LYS A 171 -7.78 20.26 -35.03
CA LYS A 171 -8.73 20.07 -36.14
C LYS A 171 -9.17 18.61 -36.27
N GLU A 172 -8.24 17.66 -36.08
CA GLU A 172 -8.58 16.23 -36.07
C GLU A 172 -9.49 15.85 -34.89
N GLU A 173 -9.32 16.47 -33.73
CA GLU A 173 -10.21 16.31 -32.56
C GLU A 173 -11.61 16.87 -32.81
N ASP A 174 -11.72 18.10 -33.31
CA ASP A 174 -12.99 18.74 -33.66
C ASP A 174 -13.80 17.85 -34.63
N ASP A 175 -13.13 17.29 -35.65
CA ASP A 175 -13.77 16.39 -36.62
C ASP A 175 -14.12 15.01 -36.03
N LEU A 176 -13.42 14.55 -34.99
CA LEU A 176 -13.78 13.34 -34.24
C LEU A 176 -15.01 13.58 -33.35
N TYR A 177 -15.03 14.67 -32.57
CA TYR A 177 -16.18 15.01 -31.73
C TYR A 177 -17.44 15.31 -32.55
N ARG A 178 -17.32 15.90 -33.75
CA ARG A 178 -18.43 16.04 -34.71
C ARG A 178 -18.98 14.69 -35.17
N LYS A 179 -18.12 13.68 -35.40
CA LYS A 179 -18.58 12.31 -35.74
C LYS A 179 -19.31 11.67 -34.57
N PHE A 180 -18.79 11.81 -33.34
CA PHE A 180 -19.46 11.32 -32.14
C PHE A 180 -20.83 11.95 -31.91
N ALA A 181 -20.97 13.27 -32.11
CA ALA A 181 -22.26 13.95 -32.01
C ALA A 181 -23.29 13.39 -33.01
N ARG A 182 -22.90 13.23 -34.29
CA ARG A 182 -23.76 12.62 -35.32
C ARG A 182 -24.13 11.18 -34.99
N GLN A 183 -23.17 10.35 -34.59
CA GLN A 183 -23.41 8.95 -34.20
C GLN A 183 -24.38 8.85 -33.02
N ARG A 184 -24.26 9.74 -32.03
CA ARG A 184 -25.22 9.81 -30.92
C ARG A 184 -26.61 10.20 -31.42
N GLU A 185 -26.76 11.21 -32.27
CA GLU A 185 -28.05 11.60 -32.84
C GLU A 185 -28.70 10.49 -33.69
N GLU A 186 -27.91 9.81 -34.52
CA GLU A 186 -28.34 8.70 -35.39
C GLU A 186 -28.82 7.49 -34.58
N GLU A 187 -28.04 7.03 -33.60
CA GLU A 187 -28.41 5.89 -32.74
C GLU A 187 -29.59 6.23 -31.82
N ASP A 188 -29.67 7.46 -31.31
CA ASP A 188 -30.79 7.91 -30.47
C ASP A 188 -32.07 8.06 -31.31
N LYS A 189 -31.97 8.45 -32.60
CA LYS A 189 -33.09 8.43 -33.55
C LYS A 189 -33.55 7.01 -33.87
N ARG A 190 -32.61 6.14 -34.24
CA ARG A 190 -32.86 4.72 -34.53
C ARG A 190 -33.54 4.02 -33.34
N MET A 191 -33.04 4.26 -32.12
CA MET A 191 -33.62 3.70 -30.90
C MET A 191 -35.05 4.21 -30.66
N ARG A 192 -35.35 5.50 -30.91
CA ARG A 192 -36.72 6.04 -30.86
C ARG A 192 -37.64 5.36 -31.89
N GLU A 193 -37.18 5.14 -33.11
CA GLU A 193 -37.94 4.48 -34.17
C GLU A 193 -38.19 3.00 -33.84
N GLU A 194 -37.16 2.24 -33.45
CA GLU A 194 -37.30 0.83 -33.01
C GLU A 194 -38.31 0.70 -31.85
N PHE A 195 -38.30 1.60 -30.86
CA PHE A 195 -39.24 1.55 -29.75
C PHE A 195 -40.67 1.96 -30.12
N ARG A 196 -40.86 2.91 -31.04
CA ARG A 196 -42.21 3.25 -31.54
C ARG A 196 -42.81 2.06 -32.29
N ASP A 197 -42.04 1.43 -33.15
CA ASP A 197 -42.47 0.30 -33.95
C ASP A 197 -42.72 -0.98 -33.09
N GLU A 198 -41.96 -1.19 -32.00
CA GLU A 198 -42.27 -2.22 -30.99
C GLU A 198 -43.56 -1.89 -30.21
N TRP A 199 -43.73 -0.63 -29.80
CA TRP A 199 -44.89 -0.13 -29.05
C TRP A 199 -46.20 -0.30 -29.82
N GLU A 200 -46.23 0.10 -31.09
CA GLU A 200 -47.40 -0.05 -31.97
C GLU A 200 -47.81 -1.52 -32.12
N LYS A 201 -46.84 -2.43 -32.32
CA LYS A 201 -47.10 -3.88 -32.47
C LYS A 201 -47.63 -4.55 -31.20
N GLU A 202 -47.13 -4.17 -30.02
CA GLU A 202 -47.67 -4.74 -28.77
C GLU A 202 -49.05 -4.16 -28.41
N LEU A 203 -49.31 -2.88 -28.73
CA LEU A 203 -50.65 -2.29 -28.61
C LEU A 203 -51.67 -2.97 -29.55
N GLU A 204 -51.29 -3.23 -30.80
CA GLU A 204 -52.14 -3.95 -31.76
C GLU A 204 -52.49 -5.36 -31.26
N ARG A 205 -51.50 -6.11 -30.75
CA ARG A 205 -51.73 -7.44 -30.15
C ARG A 205 -52.63 -7.38 -28.92
N LEU A 206 -52.50 -6.35 -28.08
CA LEU A 206 -53.34 -6.17 -26.90
C LEU A 206 -54.80 -5.85 -27.30
N ALA A 207 -55.00 -5.02 -28.33
CA ALA A 207 -56.31 -4.72 -28.89
C ALA A 207 -56.96 -5.97 -29.51
N VAL A 208 -56.24 -6.71 -30.37
CA VAL A 208 -56.74 -7.95 -30.99
C VAL A 208 -57.07 -9.03 -29.94
N ARG A 209 -56.31 -9.11 -28.84
CA ARG A 209 -56.62 -10.01 -27.72
C ARG A 209 -57.93 -9.60 -27.03
N PHE A 210 -58.08 -8.31 -26.73
CA PHE A 210 -59.28 -7.76 -26.11
C PHE A 210 -60.53 -7.99 -26.96
N GLU A 211 -60.47 -7.74 -28.27
CA GLU A 211 -61.57 -8.01 -29.19
C GLU A 211 -62.00 -9.48 -29.20
N ARG A 212 -61.04 -10.42 -29.22
CA ARG A 212 -61.32 -11.87 -29.18
C ARG A 212 -61.98 -12.30 -27.86
N GLU A 213 -61.55 -11.75 -26.72
CA GLU A 213 -62.19 -12.01 -25.43
C GLU A 213 -63.60 -11.40 -25.35
N LEU A 214 -63.82 -10.22 -25.93
CA LEU A 214 -65.12 -9.57 -25.99
C LEU A 214 -66.13 -10.36 -26.85
N GLN A 215 -65.66 -10.98 -27.93
CA GLN A 215 -66.48 -11.83 -28.81
C GLN A 215 -66.88 -13.16 -28.16
N THR A 216 -66.04 -13.72 -27.28
CA THR A 216 -66.30 -15.03 -26.63
C THR A 216 -67.18 -14.93 -25.38
N LYS A 217 -67.08 -13.85 -24.58
CA LYS A 217 -67.78 -13.69 -23.29
C LYS A 217 -69.14 -12.97 -23.41
N LYS A 218 -69.83 -13.15 -24.53
CA LYS A 218 -70.89 -12.26 -25.05
C LYS A 218 -72.27 -12.28 -24.33
N LYS A 219 -72.36 -12.63 -23.04
CA LYS A 219 -73.66 -12.93 -22.38
C LYS A 219 -73.99 -12.27 -21.02
N ARG A 220 -73.09 -11.52 -20.34
CA ARG A 220 -73.44 -10.81 -19.08
C ARG A 220 -72.82 -9.40 -18.97
N PRO A 221 -73.57 -8.35 -18.57
CA PRO A 221 -73.04 -6.98 -18.48
C PRO A 221 -71.90 -6.79 -17.47
N ASP A 222 -71.94 -7.51 -16.35
CA ASP A 222 -70.94 -7.34 -15.28
C ASP A 222 -69.59 -7.95 -15.66
N GLU A 223 -69.58 -9.04 -16.42
CA GLU A 223 -68.35 -9.64 -16.98
C GLU A 223 -67.65 -8.69 -17.97
N GLN A 224 -68.42 -7.88 -18.71
CA GLN A 224 -67.90 -6.90 -19.66
C GLN A 224 -67.17 -5.73 -18.97
N LYS A 225 -67.67 -5.27 -17.81
CA LYS A 225 -67.00 -4.23 -17.01
C LYS A 225 -65.66 -4.72 -16.44
N VAL A 226 -65.61 -5.96 -15.96
CA VAL A 226 -64.39 -6.59 -15.46
C VAL A 226 -63.36 -6.76 -16.59
N LEU A 227 -63.80 -7.13 -17.79
CA LEU A 227 -62.95 -7.18 -18.99
C LEU A 227 -62.34 -5.81 -19.36
N THR A 228 -63.13 -4.73 -19.36
CA THR A 228 -62.62 -3.38 -19.68
C THR A 228 -61.62 -2.87 -18.65
N LEU A 229 -61.88 -3.10 -17.35
CA LEU A 229 -60.94 -2.74 -16.27
C LEU A 229 -59.63 -3.53 -16.41
N ARG A 230 -59.72 -4.84 -16.66
CA ARG A 230 -58.55 -5.69 -16.89
C ARG A 230 -57.73 -5.23 -18.10
N HIS A 231 -58.37 -4.87 -19.21
CA HIS A 231 -57.68 -4.37 -20.39
C HIS A 231 -56.99 -3.02 -20.16
N GLN A 232 -57.61 -2.11 -19.39
CA GLN A 232 -56.97 -0.86 -18.96
C GLN A 232 -55.71 -1.15 -18.13
N GLN A 233 -55.78 -2.07 -17.17
CA GLN A 233 -54.65 -2.45 -16.34
C GLN A 233 -53.54 -3.16 -17.15
N GLU A 234 -53.88 -4.09 -18.05
CA GLU A 234 -52.91 -4.71 -18.97
C GLU A 234 -52.23 -3.68 -19.90
N ARG A 235 -52.92 -2.58 -20.26
CA ARG A 235 -52.36 -1.46 -21.03
C ARG A 235 -51.39 -0.62 -20.20
N GLU A 236 -51.75 -0.27 -18.96
CA GLU A 236 -50.85 0.45 -18.05
C GLU A 236 -49.59 -0.37 -17.70
N ASP A 237 -49.74 -1.68 -17.52
CA ASP A 237 -48.62 -2.56 -17.23
C ASP A 237 -47.74 -2.77 -18.48
N LEU A 238 -48.31 -2.77 -19.69
CA LEU A 238 -47.53 -2.68 -20.93
C LEU A 238 -46.75 -1.36 -21.01
N GLU A 239 -47.34 -0.22 -20.65
CA GLU A 239 -46.67 1.09 -20.61
C GLU A 239 -45.48 1.11 -19.64
N LYS A 240 -45.67 0.61 -18.41
CA LYS A 240 -44.60 0.48 -17.41
C LYS A 240 -43.49 -0.45 -17.86
N ASN A 241 -43.82 -1.58 -18.48
CA ASN A 241 -42.83 -2.53 -18.97
C ASN A 241 -42.04 -2.00 -20.19
N MET A 242 -42.69 -1.29 -21.11
CA MET A 242 -42.05 -0.73 -22.31
C MET A 242 -41.18 0.47 -21.97
N THR A 243 -41.60 1.34 -21.05
CA THR A 243 -40.75 2.44 -20.53
C THR A 243 -39.52 1.90 -19.80
N LEU A 244 -39.67 0.90 -18.91
CA LEU A 244 -38.55 0.23 -18.25
C LEU A 244 -37.58 -0.43 -19.25
N ARG A 245 -38.09 -1.08 -20.31
CA ARG A 245 -37.26 -1.66 -21.39
C ARG A 245 -36.53 -0.60 -22.19
N ARG A 246 -37.20 0.51 -22.53
CA ARG A 246 -36.62 1.67 -23.22
C ARG A 246 -35.47 2.24 -22.42
N ASP A 247 -35.68 2.52 -21.15
CA ASP A 247 -34.70 3.20 -20.32
C ASP A 247 -33.47 2.29 -20.07
N LYS A 248 -33.67 0.99 -19.84
CA LYS A 248 -32.58 -0.01 -19.79
C LYS A 248 -31.80 -0.16 -21.12
N LYS A 249 -32.50 -0.17 -22.27
CA LYS A 249 -31.83 -0.25 -23.60
C LYS A 249 -31.07 1.04 -23.91
N LYS A 250 -31.64 2.21 -23.57
CA LYS A 250 -30.98 3.52 -23.69
C LYS A 250 -29.72 3.58 -22.83
N GLU A 251 -29.79 3.23 -21.54
CA GLU A 251 -28.63 3.20 -20.65
C GLU A 251 -27.51 2.29 -21.18
N SER A 252 -27.87 1.08 -21.64
CA SER A 252 -26.92 0.12 -22.23
C SER A 252 -26.26 0.66 -23.51
N LEU A 253 -27.03 1.33 -24.38
CA LEU A 253 -26.54 1.94 -25.62
C LEU A 253 -25.63 3.15 -25.32
N THR A 254 -26.05 4.06 -24.43
CA THR A 254 -25.25 5.21 -23.98
C THR A 254 -23.91 4.77 -23.40
N ARG A 255 -23.90 3.71 -22.59
CA ARG A 255 -22.66 3.14 -22.03
C ARG A 255 -21.72 2.60 -23.12
N LYS A 256 -22.24 1.88 -24.12
CA LYS A 256 -21.44 1.37 -25.25
C LYS A 256 -20.88 2.49 -26.12
N LEU A 257 -21.69 3.52 -26.41
CA LEU A 257 -21.24 4.69 -27.16
C LEU A 257 -20.12 5.41 -26.41
N LEU A 258 -20.27 5.66 -25.10
CA LEU A 258 -19.23 6.30 -24.28
C LEU A 258 -17.93 5.47 -24.23
N GLU A 259 -18.02 4.15 -24.16
CA GLU A 259 -16.85 3.26 -24.21
C GLU A 259 -16.12 3.33 -25.57
N HIS A 260 -16.88 3.38 -26.67
CA HIS A 260 -16.34 3.57 -28.02
C HIS A 260 -15.72 4.97 -28.21
N GLU A 261 -16.40 6.03 -27.78
CA GLU A 261 -15.89 7.41 -27.81
C GLU A 261 -14.54 7.51 -27.08
N ARG A 262 -14.46 7.02 -25.84
CA ARG A 262 -13.21 6.96 -25.05
C ARG A 262 -12.10 6.19 -25.77
N ALA A 263 -12.41 5.03 -26.37
CA ALA A 263 -11.42 4.21 -27.06
C ALA A 263 -10.87 4.92 -28.31
N ALA A 264 -11.74 5.59 -29.08
CA ALA A 264 -11.36 6.35 -30.26
C ALA A 264 -10.58 7.63 -29.91
N THR A 265 -10.96 8.38 -28.85
CA THR A 265 -10.17 9.50 -28.35
C THR A 265 -8.78 9.03 -27.89
N ALA A 266 -8.69 7.95 -27.11
CA ALA A 266 -7.40 7.43 -26.66
C ALA A 266 -6.48 7.01 -27.82
N ALA A 267 -7.04 6.43 -28.90
CA ALA A 267 -6.29 6.10 -30.12
C ALA A 267 -5.81 7.35 -30.88
N LEU A 268 -6.62 8.41 -30.92
CA LEU A 268 -6.21 9.70 -31.49
C LEU A 268 -5.09 10.34 -30.68
N VAL A 269 -5.19 10.36 -29.33
CA VAL A 269 -4.11 10.88 -28.47
C VAL A 269 -2.83 10.07 -28.64
N GLU A 270 -2.91 8.74 -28.78
CA GLU A 270 -1.74 7.89 -29.05
C GLU A 270 -1.06 8.25 -30.38
N LYS A 271 -1.83 8.54 -31.44
CA LYS A 271 -1.28 9.05 -32.71
C LYS A 271 -0.63 10.43 -32.53
N GLN A 272 -1.34 11.39 -31.95
CA GLN A 272 -0.86 12.77 -31.74
C GLN A 272 0.39 12.83 -30.86
N SER A 273 0.44 12.03 -29.80
CA SER A 273 1.62 11.92 -28.93
C SER A 273 2.86 11.44 -29.66
N ARG A 274 2.73 10.53 -30.65
CA ARG A 274 3.86 10.12 -31.50
C ARG A 274 4.29 11.23 -32.43
N GLU A 275 3.36 11.85 -33.17
CA GLU A 275 3.68 12.98 -34.06
C GLU A 275 4.37 14.13 -33.30
N MET A 276 3.96 14.40 -32.06
CA MET A 276 4.57 15.41 -31.20
C MET A 276 6.00 15.00 -30.77
N LEU A 277 6.19 13.76 -30.29
CA LEU A 277 7.52 13.26 -29.90
C LEU A 277 8.48 13.16 -31.10
N GLU A 278 7.98 12.82 -32.28
CA GLU A 278 8.75 12.80 -33.53
C GLU A 278 9.26 14.21 -33.89
N LEU A 279 8.40 15.22 -33.87
CA LEU A 279 8.79 16.63 -34.06
C LEU A 279 9.85 17.09 -33.05
N ILE A 280 9.62 16.81 -31.76
CA ILE A 280 10.56 17.18 -30.68
C ILE A 280 11.93 16.51 -30.90
N ASN A 281 11.94 15.23 -31.26
CA ASN A 281 13.17 14.49 -31.49
C ASN A 281 13.90 14.93 -32.77
N GLU A 282 13.18 15.33 -33.82
CA GLU A 282 13.74 15.93 -35.03
C GLU A 282 14.45 17.25 -34.71
N LYS A 283 13.75 18.21 -34.08
CA LYS A 283 14.34 19.50 -33.64
C LYS A 283 15.53 19.32 -32.70
N ARG A 284 15.46 18.36 -31.77
CA ARG A 284 16.57 18.00 -30.88
C ARG A 284 17.77 17.46 -31.64
N SER A 285 17.54 16.66 -32.69
CA SER A 285 18.61 16.13 -33.55
C SER A 285 19.24 17.23 -34.40
N GLU A 286 18.43 18.13 -34.98
CA GLU A 286 18.90 19.33 -35.69
C GLU A 286 19.78 20.21 -34.78
N TYR A 287 19.35 20.48 -33.55
CA TYR A 287 20.10 21.27 -32.57
C TYR A 287 21.42 20.60 -32.17
N MET A 288 21.42 19.29 -31.90
CA MET A 288 22.67 18.56 -31.57
C MET A 288 23.65 18.53 -32.74
N MET A 289 23.17 18.38 -33.98
CA MET A 289 24.01 18.49 -35.18
C MET A 289 24.58 19.90 -35.31
N ALA A 290 23.77 20.94 -35.11
CA ALA A 290 24.22 22.32 -35.14
C ALA A 290 25.26 22.61 -34.05
N GLU A 291 25.03 22.22 -32.78
CA GLU A 291 25.99 22.42 -31.68
C GLU A 291 27.31 21.66 -31.93
N SER A 292 27.26 20.45 -32.52
CA SER A 292 28.45 19.67 -32.89
C SER A 292 29.32 20.31 -33.98
N LEU A 293 28.76 21.20 -34.81
CA LEU A 293 29.48 21.93 -35.86
C LEU A 293 30.25 23.16 -35.31
N TYR A 294 30.04 23.55 -34.05
CA TYR A 294 30.70 24.70 -33.40
C TYR A 294 31.72 24.31 -32.32
N LEU A 295 31.90 23.01 -32.03
CA LEU A 295 32.89 22.52 -31.07
C LEU A 295 34.17 22.08 -31.79
N ASP A 296 35.22 22.90 -31.65
CA ASP A 296 36.59 22.56 -32.05
C ASP A 296 37.15 21.42 -31.16
N GLU A 297 38.17 20.67 -31.61
CA GLU A 297 38.65 19.41 -30.99
C GLU A 297 39.40 19.58 -29.63
N GLY A 298 39.07 20.62 -28.86
CA GLY A 298 39.97 21.24 -27.88
C GLY A 298 39.50 21.36 -26.43
N ASP A 299 38.51 20.60 -25.93
CA ASP A 299 38.26 20.52 -24.47
C ASP A 299 37.56 19.22 -24.01
N GLY A 300 38.32 18.34 -23.35
CA GLY A 300 37.91 16.98 -22.96
C GLY A 300 37.08 16.86 -21.68
N TYR A 301 36.04 17.69 -21.50
CA TYR A 301 35.25 17.75 -20.25
C TYR A 301 33.71 17.76 -20.42
N THR A 302 33.16 17.22 -21.51
CA THR A 302 31.72 16.94 -21.65
C THR A 302 31.35 15.58 -21.03
N GLN A 303 30.84 15.64 -19.80
CA GLN A 303 30.56 14.52 -18.91
C GLN A 303 29.38 13.63 -19.35
N ASP A 304 29.67 12.39 -19.78
CA ASP A 304 28.90 11.11 -19.79
C ASP A 304 27.35 11.07 -19.57
N ALA A 305 26.60 12.08 -20.03
CA ALA A 305 25.14 12.04 -20.03
C ALA A 305 24.63 11.42 -21.35
N LEU A 306 24.18 10.16 -21.29
CA LEU A 306 23.51 9.52 -22.43
C LEU A 306 22.28 10.33 -22.84
N PRO A 307 22.07 10.62 -24.14
CA PRO A 307 20.92 11.38 -24.60
C PRO A 307 19.62 10.61 -24.35
N TYR A 308 18.52 11.34 -24.12
CA TYR A 308 17.19 10.75 -24.00
C TYR A 308 16.85 9.95 -25.28
N PRO A 309 16.33 8.72 -25.18
CA PRO A 309 16.16 7.86 -26.33
C PRO A 309 15.09 8.40 -27.29
N SER A 310 15.40 8.39 -28.59
CA SER A 310 14.48 8.86 -29.66
C SER A 310 13.25 7.98 -29.81
N GLN A 311 13.41 6.66 -29.62
CA GLN A 311 12.32 5.68 -29.64
C GLN A 311 12.01 5.20 -28.21
N ALA A 312 10.74 4.90 -27.95
CA ALA A 312 10.28 4.41 -26.65
C ALA A 312 11.00 3.08 -26.30
N PRO A 313 11.74 3.01 -25.17
CA PRO A 313 12.48 1.80 -24.80
C PRO A 313 11.56 0.61 -24.49
N ILE A 314 12.08 -0.61 -24.63
CA ILE A 314 11.35 -1.84 -24.25
C ILE A 314 11.06 -1.83 -22.73
N PRO A 315 9.89 -2.33 -22.26
CA PRO A 315 9.60 -2.45 -20.84
C PRO A 315 10.63 -3.34 -20.13
N ALA A 316 11.22 -2.85 -19.05
CA ALA A 316 12.20 -3.56 -18.25
C ALA A 316 12.13 -3.12 -16.78
N PRO A 317 12.45 -4.00 -15.81
CA PRO A 317 12.49 -3.62 -14.40
C PRO A 317 13.46 -2.46 -14.15
N PRO A 318 13.08 -1.43 -13.36
CA PRO A 318 13.96 -0.32 -13.06
C PRO A 318 15.19 -0.80 -12.28
N ALA A 319 16.36 -0.27 -12.64
CA ALA A 319 17.62 -0.59 -11.96
C ALA A 319 17.74 0.08 -10.58
N LEU A 320 17.17 1.28 -10.44
CA LEU A 320 17.13 2.08 -9.21
C LEU A 320 15.69 2.17 -8.70
N SER A 321 15.54 1.93 -7.39
CA SER A 321 14.28 2.13 -6.66
C SER A 321 13.88 3.60 -6.59
N LYS A 322 12.62 3.90 -6.24
CA LYS A 322 12.11 5.26 -6.06
C LYS A 322 12.98 6.07 -5.08
N PHE A 323 13.36 5.48 -3.95
CA PHE A 323 14.17 6.14 -2.92
C PHE A 323 15.61 6.46 -3.36
N GLU A 324 16.15 5.71 -4.33
CA GLU A 324 17.45 5.97 -4.94
C GLU A 324 17.38 7.07 -6.03
N VAL A 325 16.19 7.51 -6.42
CA VAL A 325 15.94 8.60 -7.39
C VAL A 325 15.75 9.93 -6.68
N TYR A 326 14.95 9.92 -5.61
CA TYR A 326 14.77 11.04 -4.68
C TYR A 326 14.41 10.47 -3.30
N SER A 327 14.92 11.07 -2.22
CA SER A 327 14.71 10.59 -0.85
C SER A 327 13.42 11.11 -0.22
N ASP A 328 13.06 12.37 -0.48
CA ASP A 328 11.87 13.01 0.08
C ASP A 328 11.16 13.90 -0.96
N PRO A 329 9.81 13.88 -1.08
CA PRO A 329 9.06 14.77 -1.98
C PRO A 329 9.34 16.27 -1.81
N ILE A 330 9.87 16.71 -0.66
CA ILE A 330 10.27 18.10 -0.40
C ILE A 330 11.40 18.58 -1.34
N GLU A 331 12.18 17.66 -1.93
CA GLU A 331 13.17 17.98 -2.98
C GLU A 331 12.53 18.66 -4.20
N PHE A 332 11.24 18.42 -4.43
CA PHE A 332 10.48 19.04 -5.52
C PHE A 332 9.69 20.28 -5.11
N ALA A 333 9.86 20.84 -3.90
CA ALA A 333 9.03 21.92 -3.37
C ALA A 333 8.92 23.14 -4.31
N ASP A 334 10.03 23.57 -4.90
CA ASP A 334 10.07 24.71 -5.84
C ASP A 334 9.31 24.41 -7.15
N ILE A 335 9.48 23.19 -7.67
CA ILE A 335 8.82 22.71 -8.90
C ILE A 335 7.32 22.50 -8.66
N ASP A 336 6.95 21.96 -7.51
CA ASP A 336 5.56 21.82 -7.07
C ASP A 336 4.89 23.20 -6.93
N GLN A 337 5.62 24.20 -6.43
CA GLN A 337 5.10 25.57 -6.32
C GLN A 337 4.88 26.23 -7.69
N ILE A 338 5.72 25.94 -8.70
CA ILE A 338 5.46 26.33 -10.10
C ILE A 338 4.16 25.66 -10.59
N ALA A 339 4.00 24.36 -10.39
CA ALA A 339 2.78 23.64 -10.79
C ALA A 339 1.52 24.22 -10.13
N ILE A 340 1.59 24.58 -8.84
CA ILE A 340 0.50 25.23 -8.09
C ILE A 340 0.19 26.62 -8.65
N SER A 341 1.20 27.43 -8.97
CA SER A 341 1.01 28.77 -9.54
C SER A 341 0.36 28.70 -10.92
N VAL A 342 0.91 27.87 -11.81
CA VAL A 342 0.37 27.64 -13.17
C VAL A 342 -1.06 27.06 -13.08
N ALA A 343 -1.37 26.26 -12.06
CA ALA A 343 -2.72 25.75 -11.84
C ALA A 343 -3.77 26.82 -11.44
N GLN A 344 -3.37 28.07 -11.15
CA GLN A 344 -4.30 29.19 -10.89
C GLN A 344 -4.64 29.99 -12.16
N GLU A 345 -3.86 29.84 -13.23
CA GLU A 345 -4.06 30.48 -14.53
C GLU A 345 -4.92 29.61 -15.49
N ASP A 346 -5.51 30.25 -16.51
CA ASP A 346 -6.26 29.62 -17.60
C ASP A 346 -5.40 29.48 -18.86
N GLN A 347 -4.82 28.30 -19.08
CA GLN A 347 -4.03 28.01 -20.28
C GLN A 347 -4.92 27.69 -21.49
N LYS A 348 -4.63 28.35 -22.62
CA LYS A 348 -5.40 28.22 -23.87
C LYS A 348 -4.94 27.08 -24.79
N THR A 349 -3.70 26.61 -24.61
CA THR A 349 -3.06 25.58 -25.43
C THR A 349 -2.28 24.60 -24.53
N PHE A 350 -2.03 23.39 -25.02
CA PHE A 350 -1.14 22.43 -24.36
C PHE A 350 0.32 22.90 -24.44
N THR A 351 0.69 23.51 -25.56
CA THR A 351 2.00 24.13 -25.79
C THR A 351 2.37 25.18 -24.74
N ASP A 352 1.49 26.16 -24.49
CA ASP A 352 1.74 27.22 -23.50
C ASP A 352 1.78 26.64 -22.08
N LEU A 353 0.86 25.73 -21.75
CA LEU A 353 0.83 25.05 -20.45
C LEU A 353 2.13 24.31 -20.17
N VAL A 354 2.56 23.45 -21.09
CA VAL A 354 3.77 22.65 -20.85
C VAL A 354 5.00 23.54 -20.76
N ARG A 355 5.14 24.57 -21.60
CA ARG A 355 6.26 25.52 -21.50
C ARG A 355 6.27 26.30 -20.17
N GLN A 356 5.10 26.69 -19.64
CA GLN A 356 4.99 27.28 -18.29
C GLN A 356 5.43 26.29 -17.18
N LEU A 357 5.06 25.01 -17.29
CA LEU A 357 5.41 23.98 -16.31
C LEU A 357 6.90 23.56 -16.38
N VAL A 358 7.41 23.26 -17.57
CA VAL A 358 8.72 22.59 -17.73
C VAL A 358 9.88 23.54 -17.98
N GLY A 359 9.63 24.83 -18.25
CA GLY A 359 10.67 25.80 -18.63
C GLY A 359 11.74 26.10 -17.57
N ARG A 360 11.54 25.66 -16.33
CA ARG A 360 12.54 25.71 -15.25
C ARG A 360 13.06 24.34 -14.80
N CYS A 361 12.59 23.26 -15.41
CA CYS A 361 13.01 21.90 -15.07
C CYS A 361 14.38 21.58 -15.69
N THR A 362 15.24 20.96 -14.90
CA THR A 362 16.61 20.56 -15.26
C THR A 362 16.76 19.05 -15.51
N SER A 363 15.75 18.27 -15.14
CA SER A 363 15.72 16.81 -15.29
C SER A 363 14.34 16.32 -15.76
N ASP A 364 14.31 15.15 -16.40
CA ASP A 364 13.04 14.52 -16.85
C ASP A 364 12.13 14.13 -15.68
N ILE A 365 12.71 13.88 -14.49
CA ILE A 365 11.98 13.65 -13.26
C ILE A 365 11.21 14.90 -12.87
N GLU A 366 11.85 16.06 -12.88
CA GLU A 366 11.20 17.35 -12.59
C GLU A 366 10.09 17.65 -13.59
N LYS A 367 10.32 17.46 -14.91
CA LYS A 367 9.27 17.63 -15.93
C LYS A 367 8.04 16.75 -15.63
N ALA A 368 8.25 15.46 -15.38
CA ALA A 368 7.19 14.52 -15.04
C ALA A 368 6.50 14.91 -13.71
N ARG A 369 7.27 15.44 -12.76
CA ARG A 369 6.79 15.92 -11.46
C ARG A 369 5.89 17.14 -11.61
N THR A 370 6.27 18.17 -12.35
CA THR A 370 5.43 19.38 -12.53
C THR A 370 4.11 19.02 -13.19
N ILE A 371 4.15 18.15 -14.20
CA ILE A 371 2.96 17.65 -14.89
C ILE A 371 2.06 16.85 -13.94
N PHE A 372 2.65 15.91 -13.17
CA PHE A 372 1.92 15.15 -12.15
C PHE A 372 1.33 16.09 -11.09
N ARG A 373 2.09 17.07 -10.60
CA ARG A 373 1.64 17.99 -9.56
C ARG A 373 0.55 18.93 -10.05
N TRP A 374 0.52 19.31 -11.33
CA TRP A 374 -0.56 20.12 -11.88
C TRP A 374 -1.92 19.38 -11.87
N ILE A 375 -1.97 18.06 -12.09
CA ILE A 375 -3.26 17.32 -12.30
C ILE A 375 -4.13 16.85 -11.11
N THR A 376 -3.74 16.63 -9.85
CA THR A 376 -2.48 16.87 -9.10
C THR A 376 -2.72 18.01 -8.10
N VAL A 377 -3.22 19.16 -8.58
CA VAL A 377 -3.73 20.28 -7.76
C VAL A 377 -5.19 20.61 -8.12
N LYS A 378 -5.61 20.28 -9.34
CA LYS A 378 -6.95 20.59 -9.88
C LYS A 378 -8.02 19.68 -9.24
N ASN A 379 -8.70 20.18 -8.21
CA ASN A 379 -9.79 19.45 -7.53
C ASN A 379 -11.10 19.47 -8.36
N LEU A 380 -11.32 18.44 -9.17
CA LEU A 380 -12.52 18.31 -10.02
C LEU A 380 -13.86 18.28 -9.25
N ASN A 381 -13.85 17.91 -7.96
CA ASN A 381 -15.07 17.89 -7.14
C ASN A 381 -15.55 19.31 -6.80
N THR A 382 -14.62 20.26 -6.62
CA THR A 382 -14.93 21.67 -6.29
C THR A 382 -14.92 22.58 -7.51
N MET A 383 -14.14 22.28 -8.55
CA MET A 383 -14.08 23.09 -9.77
C MET A 383 -15.44 23.11 -10.47
N GLN A 384 -15.94 24.32 -10.73
CA GLN A 384 -17.01 24.55 -11.70
C GLN A 384 -16.37 24.86 -13.05
N PHE A 385 -16.99 24.36 -14.12
CA PHE A 385 -16.55 24.60 -15.49
C PHE A 385 -17.68 25.30 -16.22
N ASP A 386 -17.36 26.32 -17.03
CA ASP A 386 -18.32 26.94 -17.95
C ASP A 386 -18.84 25.88 -18.94
N ASP A 387 -20.12 25.99 -19.32
CA ASP A 387 -20.71 25.15 -20.35
C ASP A 387 -20.23 25.52 -21.75
N ASN A 388 -19.78 26.76 -21.95
CA ASN A 388 -19.13 27.23 -23.18
C ASN A 388 -17.63 26.89 -23.25
N LEU A 389 -17.08 26.21 -22.24
CA LEU A 389 -15.66 25.86 -22.20
C LEU A 389 -15.30 24.90 -23.35
N ARG A 390 -14.34 25.32 -24.18
CA ARG A 390 -13.87 24.51 -25.32
C ARG A 390 -13.17 23.23 -24.81
N GLY A 391 -13.65 22.08 -25.26
CA GLY A 391 -13.14 20.75 -24.87
C GLY A 391 -11.69 20.48 -25.27
N ASP A 392 -11.18 21.23 -26.25
CA ASP A 392 -9.84 21.17 -26.83
C ASP A 392 -8.75 21.87 -25.97
N THR A 393 -9.11 22.48 -24.84
CA THR A 393 -8.18 23.13 -23.91
C THR A 393 -7.77 22.19 -22.77
N PRO A 394 -6.67 22.44 -22.04
CA PRO A 394 -6.35 21.71 -20.82
C PRO A 394 -7.49 21.73 -19.78
N MET A 395 -8.21 22.86 -19.64
CA MET A 395 -9.41 22.94 -18.80
C MET A 395 -10.58 22.14 -19.39
N GLY A 396 -10.71 22.11 -20.72
CA GLY A 396 -11.65 21.27 -21.47
C GLY A 396 -11.49 19.78 -21.20
N LEU A 397 -10.25 19.27 -21.19
CA LEU A 397 -9.97 17.88 -20.81
C LEU A 397 -10.26 17.63 -19.33
N LEU A 398 -9.98 18.56 -18.41
CA LEU A 398 -10.37 18.43 -16.99
C LEU A 398 -11.90 18.40 -16.81
N ARG A 399 -12.65 19.23 -17.57
CA ARG A 399 -14.12 19.15 -17.67
C ARG A 399 -14.54 17.78 -18.21
N GLY A 400 -13.85 17.26 -19.22
CA GLY A 400 -14.07 15.93 -19.77
C GLY A 400 -13.84 14.81 -18.75
N ILE A 401 -12.81 14.90 -17.91
CA ILE A 401 -12.54 13.92 -16.84
C ILE A 401 -13.64 13.97 -15.80
N LYS A 402 -14.10 15.17 -15.39
CA LYS A 402 -15.19 15.34 -14.43
C LYS A 402 -16.50 14.69 -14.91
N HIS A 403 -16.81 14.79 -16.20
CA HIS A 403 -18.02 14.22 -16.80
C HIS A 403 -17.80 12.83 -17.41
N GLY A 404 -16.58 12.27 -17.30
CA GLY A 404 -16.25 10.92 -17.75
C GLY A 404 -16.16 10.73 -19.26
N THR A 405 -15.99 11.78 -20.07
CA THR A 405 -15.61 11.63 -21.49
C THR A 405 -14.11 11.39 -21.65
N GLU A 406 -13.30 12.00 -20.77
CA GLU A 406 -11.84 11.92 -20.77
C GLU A 406 -11.30 11.16 -19.55
N SER A 407 -9.98 10.94 -19.50
CA SER A 407 -9.32 10.28 -18.37
C SER A 407 -7.98 10.90 -18.00
N TYR A 408 -7.63 10.80 -16.71
CA TYR A 408 -6.35 11.30 -16.19
C TYR A 408 -5.13 10.72 -16.90
N HIS A 409 -5.15 9.45 -17.29
CA HIS A 409 -3.99 8.79 -17.92
C HIS A 409 -3.80 9.19 -19.39
N VAL A 410 -4.87 9.57 -20.09
CA VAL A 410 -4.80 10.19 -21.42
C VAL A 410 -4.25 11.62 -21.33
N LEU A 411 -4.73 12.41 -20.36
CA LEU A 411 -4.23 13.77 -20.10
C LEU A 411 -2.74 13.77 -19.72
N PHE A 412 -2.33 12.91 -18.79
CA PHE A 412 -0.92 12.80 -18.38
C PHE A 412 -0.02 12.38 -19.54
N LYS A 413 -0.42 11.39 -20.36
CA LYS A 413 0.32 11.01 -21.58
C LYS A 413 0.44 12.19 -22.55
N ARG A 414 -0.65 12.92 -22.81
CA ARG A 414 -0.65 14.09 -23.70
C ARG A 414 0.38 15.12 -23.22
N LEU A 415 0.32 15.54 -21.95
CA LEU A 415 1.26 16.51 -21.39
C LEU A 415 2.71 16.00 -21.42
N CYS A 416 2.95 14.70 -21.17
CA CYS A 416 4.27 14.09 -21.35
C CYS A 416 4.80 14.22 -22.78
N SER A 417 3.97 13.97 -23.80
CA SER A 417 4.40 14.08 -25.20
C SER A 417 4.77 15.51 -25.63
N TYR A 418 4.07 16.53 -25.13
CA TYR A 418 4.46 17.93 -25.32
C TYR A 418 5.72 18.32 -24.51
N ALA A 419 6.07 17.53 -23.48
CA ALA A 419 7.27 17.70 -22.66
C ALA A 419 8.42 16.76 -23.09
N GLY A 420 8.39 16.21 -24.31
CA GLY A 420 9.43 15.34 -24.84
C GLY A 420 9.62 14.00 -24.11
N LEU A 421 8.65 13.59 -23.27
CA LEU A 421 8.75 12.38 -22.45
C LEU A 421 7.96 11.21 -23.06
N HIS A 422 8.63 10.06 -23.19
CA HIS A 422 7.97 8.79 -23.52
C HIS A 422 7.04 8.38 -22.38
N CYS A 423 5.75 8.28 -22.69
CA CYS A 423 4.71 7.90 -21.74
C CYS A 423 3.72 6.94 -22.41
N VAL A 424 3.39 5.85 -21.73
CA VAL A 424 2.44 4.83 -22.18
C VAL A 424 1.18 4.81 -21.30
N VAL A 425 0.09 4.25 -21.82
CA VAL A 425 -1.10 3.90 -21.03
C VAL A 425 -1.15 2.39 -20.88
N ILE A 426 -1.04 1.91 -19.64
CA ILE A 426 -1.10 0.50 -19.29
C ILE A 426 -2.53 0.16 -18.89
N LYS A 427 -3.08 -0.89 -19.50
CA LYS A 427 -4.41 -1.43 -19.19
C LYS A 427 -4.29 -2.65 -18.29
N GLY A 428 -5.18 -2.79 -17.32
CA GLY A 428 -5.09 -3.86 -16.34
C GLY A 428 -6.31 -3.99 -15.43
N TYR A 429 -6.10 -4.65 -14.31
CA TYR A 429 -7.02 -4.71 -13.17
C TYR A 429 -6.46 -3.89 -12.00
N SER A 430 -7.32 -3.49 -11.07
CA SER A 430 -6.86 -2.88 -9.82
C SER A 430 -7.78 -3.17 -8.64
N LYS A 431 -7.23 -3.21 -7.42
CA LYS A 431 -7.96 -3.37 -6.15
C LYS A 431 -8.63 -2.05 -5.72
N SER A 432 -9.49 -1.54 -6.60
CA SER A 432 -10.11 -0.22 -6.53
C SER A 432 -11.23 -0.14 -5.48
N ALA A 433 -12.04 0.93 -5.51
CA ALA A 433 -13.17 1.06 -4.59
C ALA A 433 -14.19 -0.06 -4.82
N GLY A 434 -14.66 -0.69 -3.75
CA GLY A 434 -15.57 -1.84 -3.81
C GLY A 434 -14.89 -3.21 -3.93
N TYR A 435 -13.57 -3.27 -4.18
CA TYR A 435 -12.83 -4.54 -4.07
C TYR A 435 -12.76 -5.00 -2.60
N GLN A 436 -12.88 -6.32 -2.39
CA GLN A 436 -12.69 -6.97 -1.09
C GLN A 436 -11.66 -8.12 -1.22
N PRO A 437 -10.85 -8.41 -0.19
CA PRO A 437 -9.82 -9.46 -0.25
C PRO A 437 -10.39 -10.84 -0.59
N GLY A 438 -9.83 -11.49 -1.61
CA GLY A 438 -10.30 -12.79 -2.10
C GLY A 438 -11.43 -12.73 -3.14
N VAL A 439 -11.82 -11.54 -3.62
CA VAL A 439 -12.63 -11.41 -4.85
C VAL A 439 -11.73 -11.62 -6.07
N ARG A 440 -12.22 -12.38 -7.05
CA ARG A 440 -11.55 -12.68 -8.33
C ARG A 440 -11.86 -11.66 -9.43
N PHE A 441 -10.97 -11.56 -10.42
CA PHE A 441 -11.02 -10.64 -11.54
C PHE A 441 -11.62 -11.25 -12.82
N GLU A 442 -12.78 -11.88 -12.68
CA GLU A 442 -13.46 -12.66 -13.73
C GLU A 442 -14.10 -11.79 -14.85
N ASP A 443 -14.34 -10.50 -14.58
CA ASP A 443 -15.05 -9.60 -15.49
C ASP A 443 -14.47 -8.17 -15.50
N ASN A 444 -15.17 -7.24 -16.17
CA ASN A 444 -14.70 -5.86 -16.35
C ASN A 444 -14.93 -4.92 -15.14
N ARG A 445 -15.52 -5.35 -14.01
CA ARG A 445 -15.84 -4.49 -12.85
C ARG A 445 -14.64 -3.72 -12.30
N PHE A 446 -13.46 -4.33 -12.33
CA PHE A 446 -12.23 -3.75 -11.78
C PHE A 446 -11.19 -3.38 -12.85
N ARG A 447 -11.61 -3.25 -14.11
CA ARG A 447 -10.77 -2.75 -15.21
C ARG A 447 -10.32 -1.33 -14.91
N ASN A 448 -9.04 -1.06 -15.14
CA ASN A 448 -8.44 0.23 -14.88
C ASN A 448 -7.27 0.50 -15.83
N SER A 449 -6.76 1.73 -15.82
CA SER A 449 -5.57 2.11 -16.56
C SER A 449 -4.78 3.21 -15.85
N TRP A 450 -3.47 3.16 -16.04
CA TRP A 450 -2.45 4.05 -15.44
C TRP A 450 -1.36 4.33 -16.47
N ASN A 451 -0.35 5.10 -16.09
CA ASN A 451 0.78 5.39 -16.94
C ASN A 451 2.06 4.69 -16.46
N ALA A 452 2.97 4.46 -17.40
CA ALA A 452 4.39 4.46 -17.11
C ALA A 452 5.07 5.53 -17.94
N VAL A 453 6.01 6.24 -17.34
CA VAL A 453 6.82 7.29 -17.98
C VAL A 453 8.30 6.88 -17.93
N TYR A 454 9.04 7.14 -18.99
CA TYR A 454 10.47 6.82 -19.04
C TYR A 454 11.28 8.02 -18.51
N VAL A 455 11.84 7.89 -17.30
CA VAL A 455 12.62 8.94 -16.62
C VAL A 455 13.81 8.32 -15.87
N ALA A 456 14.94 9.03 -15.83
CA ALA A 456 16.19 8.55 -15.21
C ALA A 456 16.53 7.09 -15.58
N GLY A 457 16.56 6.81 -16.88
CA GLY A 457 16.98 5.53 -17.45
C GLY A 457 16.00 4.36 -17.37
N ALA A 458 14.79 4.53 -16.78
CA ALA A 458 13.84 3.44 -16.61
C ALA A 458 12.37 3.86 -16.76
N TRP A 459 11.52 2.88 -17.11
CA TRP A 459 10.07 3.01 -16.99
C TRP A 459 9.65 3.02 -15.52
N ARG A 460 8.84 4.00 -15.12
CA ARG A 460 8.28 4.10 -13.76
C ARG A 460 6.79 4.43 -13.77
N PHE A 461 6.04 3.87 -12.83
CA PHE A 461 4.58 4.00 -12.78
C PHE A 461 4.13 5.38 -12.28
N VAL A 462 3.08 5.91 -12.91
CA VAL A 462 2.37 7.11 -12.46
C VAL A 462 0.87 6.85 -12.50
N GLN A 463 0.17 7.13 -11.40
CA GLN A 463 -1.29 7.00 -11.32
C GLN A 463 -1.93 8.28 -10.78
N CYS A 464 -2.10 9.26 -11.67
CA CYS A 464 -2.69 10.57 -11.39
C CYS A 464 -4.07 10.50 -10.73
N ASN A 465 -4.92 9.52 -11.07
CA ASN A 465 -6.27 9.42 -10.48
C ASN A 465 -6.21 8.98 -9.00
N TRP A 466 -5.19 8.24 -8.57
CA TRP A 466 -5.02 7.92 -7.14
C TRP A 466 -4.27 9.05 -6.43
N GLY A 467 -3.24 9.64 -7.06
CA GLY A 467 -2.52 10.80 -6.51
C GLY A 467 -3.39 12.05 -6.29
N ALA A 468 -4.39 12.28 -7.15
CA ALA A 468 -5.36 13.39 -7.03
C ALA A 468 -6.55 13.09 -6.11
N ARG A 469 -6.74 11.84 -5.65
CA ARG A 469 -7.88 11.49 -4.80
C ARG A 469 -7.64 11.95 -3.37
N HIS A 470 -8.66 12.57 -2.79
CA HIS A 470 -8.71 12.79 -1.35
C HIS A 470 -8.42 11.48 -0.61
N LEU A 471 -7.57 11.55 0.41
CA LEU A 471 -7.43 10.48 1.41
C LEU A 471 -8.68 10.46 2.33
N VAL A 472 -9.83 10.12 1.74
CA VAL A 472 -11.11 9.98 2.43
C VAL A 472 -11.06 8.82 3.42
N ASN A 473 -11.56 9.09 4.62
CA ASN A 473 -11.86 8.06 5.60
C ASN A 473 -12.92 7.10 5.01
N ALA A 474 -12.71 5.79 5.15
CA ALA A 474 -13.51 4.77 4.46
C ALA A 474 -15.02 4.73 4.80
N LYS A 475 -15.48 5.52 5.79
CA LYS A 475 -16.89 5.68 6.17
C LYS A 475 -17.63 6.80 5.43
N GLU A 476 -16.93 7.70 4.75
CA GLU A 476 -17.51 8.93 4.18
C GLU A 476 -17.53 8.88 2.64
N VAL A 477 -18.24 7.88 2.11
CA VAL A 477 -18.84 8.02 0.77
C VAL A 477 -20.10 8.87 0.93
N PRO A 478 -20.20 10.07 0.33
CA PRO A 478 -21.41 10.86 0.42
C PRO A 478 -22.58 10.09 -0.23
N LYS A 479 -23.57 9.70 0.57
CA LYS A 479 -24.83 9.20 0.02
C LYS A 479 -25.46 10.33 -0.80
N ALA A 480 -25.82 10.05 -2.05
CA ALA A 480 -26.46 11.04 -2.92
C ALA A 480 -27.71 11.62 -2.22
N GLY A 481 -27.69 12.93 -1.94
CA GLY A 481 -28.75 13.64 -1.21
C GLY A 481 -28.38 14.16 0.19
N ALA A 482 -27.27 13.70 0.79
CA ALA A 482 -26.85 14.19 2.11
C ALA A 482 -26.14 15.56 2.03
N LYS A 483 -26.90 16.65 2.15
CA LYS A 483 -26.34 18.01 2.37
C LYS A 483 -25.85 18.16 3.82
N GLY A 484 -24.69 17.58 4.11
CA GLY A 484 -23.94 17.76 5.36
C GLY A 484 -22.97 18.94 5.30
N LYS A 485 -22.58 19.45 6.47
CA LYS A 485 -21.69 20.62 6.64
C LYS A 485 -20.37 20.49 5.86
N SER A 486 -19.79 21.63 5.48
CA SER A 486 -18.49 21.72 4.82
C SER A 486 -17.37 21.20 5.73
N ASP A 487 -17.10 19.89 5.68
CA ASP A 487 -15.91 19.33 6.30
C ASP A 487 -14.67 19.84 5.54
N SER A 488 -13.60 20.12 6.30
CA SER A 488 -12.33 20.57 5.76
C SER A 488 -11.60 19.39 5.14
N LEU A 489 -12.06 19.00 3.94
CA LEU A 489 -11.38 18.10 3.02
C LEU A 489 -10.06 18.76 2.58
N ARG A 490 -9.05 18.73 3.47
CA ARG A 490 -7.68 19.12 3.14
C ARG A 490 -7.27 18.34 1.90
N TYR A 491 -6.91 19.09 0.86
CA TYR A 491 -6.42 18.54 -0.38
C TYR A 491 -4.97 18.08 -0.17
N GLU A 492 -4.82 16.88 0.37
CA GLU A 492 -3.55 16.15 0.47
C GLU A 492 -3.43 15.25 -0.76
N TYR A 493 -2.43 15.50 -1.61
CA TYR A 493 -2.10 14.60 -2.72
C TYR A 493 -1.30 13.40 -2.20
N ASP A 494 -1.36 12.27 -2.90
CA ASP A 494 -0.61 11.08 -2.50
C ASP A 494 0.59 10.81 -3.41
N ASP A 495 1.77 11.19 -2.91
CA ASP A 495 3.06 10.99 -3.57
C ASP A 495 3.39 9.53 -3.90
N HIS A 496 2.81 8.56 -3.17
CA HIS A 496 3.06 7.14 -3.42
C HIS A 496 2.85 6.78 -4.90
N TYR A 497 1.83 7.37 -5.55
CA TYR A 497 1.47 7.11 -6.95
C TYR A 497 2.29 7.89 -7.99
N PHE A 498 3.36 8.59 -7.58
CA PHE A 498 4.37 9.16 -8.46
C PHE A 498 5.64 8.32 -8.39
N LEU A 499 6.05 7.76 -9.54
CA LEU A 499 7.24 6.92 -9.70
C LEU A 499 7.28 5.69 -8.77
N THR A 500 6.11 5.14 -8.42
CA THR A 500 5.95 3.98 -7.53
C THR A 500 6.82 2.79 -7.95
N ASP A 501 7.50 2.17 -6.99
CA ASP A 501 8.30 0.96 -7.27
C ASP A 501 7.40 -0.22 -7.66
N PRO A 502 7.77 -1.02 -8.67
CA PRO A 502 6.93 -2.13 -9.15
C PRO A 502 6.55 -3.15 -8.09
N ARG A 503 7.41 -3.36 -7.09
CA ARG A 503 7.17 -4.28 -5.96
C ARG A 503 6.07 -3.80 -5.01
N GLU A 504 5.83 -2.50 -4.93
CA GLU A 504 4.74 -1.92 -4.16
C GLU A 504 3.49 -1.80 -5.04
N PHE A 505 3.65 -1.27 -6.26
CA PHE A 505 2.56 -1.00 -7.19
C PHE A 505 1.75 -2.25 -7.56
N ILE A 506 2.41 -3.41 -7.68
CA ILE A 506 1.76 -4.70 -7.98
C ILE A 506 0.73 -5.13 -6.92
N TYR A 507 0.78 -4.62 -5.69
CA TYR A 507 -0.23 -4.96 -4.68
C TYR A 507 -1.61 -4.39 -5.03
N GLU A 508 -1.68 -3.22 -5.66
CA GLU A 508 -2.93 -2.55 -6.04
C GLU A 508 -3.28 -2.65 -7.53
N PHE A 509 -2.31 -2.84 -8.43
CA PHE A 509 -2.50 -2.80 -9.90
C PHE A 509 -1.83 -3.97 -10.64
N PHE A 510 -2.61 -4.70 -11.44
CA PHE A 510 -2.13 -5.83 -12.25
C PHE A 510 -2.28 -5.55 -13.76
N PRO A 511 -1.17 -5.33 -14.51
CA PRO A 511 -1.18 -5.15 -15.95
C PRO A 511 -1.74 -6.36 -16.72
N LEU A 512 -2.42 -6.13 -17.84
CA LEU A 512 -2.81 -7.20 -18.77
C LEU A 512 -1.63 -7.81 -19.55
N GLN A 513 -0.56 -7.03 -19.75
CA GLN A 513 0.65 -7.45 -20.45
C GLN A 513 1.77 -7.67 -19.42
N SER A 514 2.34 -8.88 -19.38
CA SER A 514 3.29 -9.30 -18.34
C SER A 514 4.50 -8.37 -18.22
N ASP A 515 5.05 -7.92 -19.35
CA ASP A 515 6.24 -7.06 -19.39
C ASP A 515 6.03 -5.72 -18.67
N TRP A 516 4.80 -5.20 -18.70
CA TRP A 516 4.40 -3.98 -18.00
C TRP A 516 4.20 -4.16 -16.49
N GLN A 517 4.48 -5.35 -15.92
CA GLN A 517 4.66 -5.49 -14.48
C GLN A 517 5.95 -4.84 -14.01
N LEU A 518 6.98 -4.73 -14.87
CA LEU A 518 8.30 -4.20 -14.54
C LEU A 518 8.95 -4.92 -13.32
N LEU A 519 8.54 -6.15 -13.05
CA LEU A 519 9.09 -7.02 -12.00
C LEU A 519 10.17 -7.93 -12.59
N LYS A 520 11.24 -8.17 -11.83
CA LYS A 520 12.29 -9.15 -12.20
C LYS A 520 11.72 -10.56 -12.39
N ASN A 521 10.74 -10.91 -11.55
CA ASN A 521 9.95 -12.13 -11.65
C ASN A 521 8.47 -11.70 -11.73
N PRO A 522 7.86 -11.69 -12.93
CA PRO A 522 6.43 -11.42 -13.07
C PRO A 522 5.57 -12.45 -12.33
N ILE A 523 4.42 -12.02 -11.83
CA ILE A 523 3.44 -12.85 -11.13
C ILE A 523 2.22 -13.13 -12.00
N THR A 524 1.46 -14.19 -11.69
CA THR A 524 0.20 -14.49 -12.38
C THR A 524 -0.97 -13.66 -11.82
N LEU A 525 -2.11 -13.69 -12.52
CA LEU A 525 -3.34 -13.07 -12.00
C LEU A 525 -3.82 -13.73 -10.70
N GLN A 526 -3.62 -15.04 -10.56
CA GLN A 526 -3.95 -15.77 -9.33
C GLN A 526 -3.07 -15.29 -8.16
N ASP A 527 -1.77 -15.14 -8.37
CA ASP A 527 -0.86 -14.62 -7.34
C ASP A 527 -1.30 -13.20 -6.90
N PHE A 528 -1.71 -12.35 -7.84
CA PHE A 528 -2.24 -11.02 -7.55
C PHE A 528 -3.56 -11.04 -6.75
N GLU A 529 -4.45 -11.98 -7.01
CA GLU A 529 -5.66 -12.22 -6.21
C GLU A 529 -5.34 -12.68 -4.78
N GLU A 530 -4.27 -13.47 -4.64
CA GLU A 530 -3.78 -13.96 -3.35
C GLU A 530 -2.95 -12.92 -2.57
N LEU A 531 -2.39 -11.89 -3.22
CA LEU A 531 -1.66 -10.80 -2.53
C LEU A 531 -2.58 -10.01 -1.56
N PRO A 532 -2.14 -9.76 -0.31
CA PRO A 532 -2.84 -8.92 0.65
C PRO A 532 -3.35 -7.60 0.05
N PHE A 533 -4.52 -7.14 0.51
CA PHE A 533 -5.00 -5.82 0.14
C PHE A 533 -4.30 -4.79 1.00
N VAL A 534 -3.39 -4.00 0.42
CA VAL A 534 -2.72 -2.86 1.08
C VAL A 534 -3.07 -1.56 0.37
N ARG A 535 -2.75 -0.44 1.02
CA ARG A 535 -2.86 0.93 0.49
C ARG A 535 -1.51 1.63 0.53
N SER A 536 -1.35 2.69 -0.27
CA SER A 536 -0.22 3.63 -0.21
C SER A 536 0.34 3.94 1.19
N LEU A 537 -0.51 4.12 2.21
CA LEU A 537 -0.08 4.40 3.58
C LEU A 537 0.66 3.24 4.27
N PHE A 538 0.44 2.00 3.84
CA PHE A 538 1.22 0.85 4.30
C PHE A 538 2.70 1.07 3.95
N PHE A 539 2.98 1.39 2.69
CA PHE A 539 4.32 1.71 2.19
C PHE A 539 4.86 3.03 2.76
N ARG A 540 4.03 4.08 2.87
CA ARG A 540 4.43 5.39 3.45
C ARG A 540 4.89 5.28 4.90
N TYR A 541 4.34 4.35 5.69
CA TYR A 541 4.80 4.05 7.05
C TYR A 541 5.91 3.00 7.12
N GLY A 542 6.42 2.52 5.98
CA GLY A 542 7.45 1.48 5.88
C GLY A 542 7.01 0.12 6.42
N LEU A 543 5.70 -0.15 6.42
CA LEU A 543 5.16 -1.43 6.89
C LEU A 543 5.49 -2.56 5.91
N TYR A 544 5.69 -3.75 6.46
CA TYR A 544 5.90 -4.97 5.68
C TYR A 544 5.31 -6.18 6.38
N PHE A 545 5.02 -7.23 5.61
CA PHE A 545 4.60 -8.51 6.16
C PHE A 545 5.85 -9.34 6.51
N PRO A 546 6.05 -9.75 7.77
CA PRO A 546 7.19 -10.60 8.13
C PRO A 546 7.03 -12.04 7.61
N ASP A 547 5.80 -12.47 7.32
CA ASP A 547 5.52 -13.79 6.77
C ASP A 547 5.38 -13.76 5.24
N SER A 548 6.25 -14.51 4.56
CA SER A 548 6.22 -14.71 3.11
C SER A 548 4.93 -15.39 2.60
N HIS A 549 4.17 -16.03 3.50
CA HIS A 549 2.90 -16.68 3.21
C HIS A 549 1.66 -15.84 3.57
N THR A 550 1.82 -14.55 3.87
CA THR A 550 0.68 -13.67 4.15
C THR A 550 -0.17 -13.48 2.89
N LYS A 551 -1.44 -13.92 2.91
CA LYS A 551 -2.37 -13.84 1.77
C LYS A 551 -3.57 -12.95 2.05
N ALA A 552 -4.29 -12.53 1.01
CA ALA A 552 -5.55 -11.79 1.07
C ALA A 552 -6.64 -12.53 1.88
N VAL A 553 -6.65 -13.86 1.79
CA VAL A 553 -7.52 -14.75 2.56
C VAL A 553 -6.66 -15.52 3.56
N MET A 554 -6.94 -15.33 4.85
CA MET A 554 -6.29 -16.01 5.96
C MET A 554 -7.27 -16.99 6.58
N TYR A 555 -6.88 -18.25 6.68
CA TYR A 555 -7.71 -19.30 7.27
C TYR A 555 -7.49 -19.38 8.78
N THR A 556 -8.51 -19.84 9.51
CA THR A 556 -8.36 -20.17 10.93
C THR A 556 -7.65 -21.51 11.13
N ASP A 557 -6.88 -21.62 12.20
CA ASP A 557 -6.39 -22.90 12.72
C ASP A 557 -7.53 -23.73 13.36
N ALA A 558 -7.19 -24.93 13.85
CA ALA A 558 -8.16 -25.83 14.51
C ALA A 558 -8.79 -25.24 15.80
N THR A 559 -8.24 -24.16 16.35
CA THR A 559 -8.82 -23.44 17.50
C THR A 559 -9.81 -22.34 17.07
N GLY A 560 -10.04 -22.17 15.77
CA GLY A 560 -10.85 -21.07 15.22
C GLY A 560 -10.10 -19.73 15.21
N ALA A 561 -8.77 -19.72 15.38
CA ALA A 561 -7.98 -18.49 15.42
C ALA A 561 -7.18 -18.26 14.13
N SER A 562 -7.04 -17.01 13.70
CA SER A 562 -6.14 -16.62 12.61
C SER A 562 -5.36 -15.36 13.00
N THR A 563 -4.06 -15.30 12.69
CA THR A 563 -3.20 -14.20 13.12
C THR A 563 -2.60 -13.47 11.92
N VAL A 564 -2.88 -12.18 11.80
CA VAL A 564 -2.21 -11.28 10.85
C VAL A 564 -1.09 -10.56 11.59
N ARG A 565 0.14 -10.65 11.08
CA ARG A 565 1.32 -9.94 11.62
C ARG A 565 1.80 -8.89 10.63
N ILE A 566 2.12 -7.70 11.14
CA ILE A 566 2.66 -6.58 10.36
C ILE A 566 3.86 -6.03 11.12
N ALA A 567 5.00 -5.96 10.45
CA ALA A 567 6.21 -5.37 10.99
C ALA A 567 6.30 -3.89 10.61
N MET A 568 6.89 -3.08 11.49
CA MET A 568 7.10 -1.65 11.29
C MET A 568 8.58 -1.25 11.50
N PRO A 569 9.04 -0.13 10.92
CA PRO A 569 10.39 0.37 11.13
C PRO A 569 10.63 0.81 12.58
N SER A 570 11.84 0.62 13.10
CA SER A 570 12.15 0.92 14.52
C SER A 570 11.92 2.38 14.91
N HIS A 571 12.13 3.32 13.99
CA HIS A 571 11.91 4.75 14.23
C HIS A 571 10.41 5.13 14.32
N MET A 572 9.50 4.28 13.84
CA MET A 572 8.04 4.52 13.87
C MET A 572 7.36 3.91 15.09
N GLN A 573 7.99 3.01 15.84
CA GLN A 573 7.37 2.29 16.96
C GLN A 573 6.77 3.22 18.02
N SER A 574 7.43 4.35 18.29
CA SER A 574 7.03 5.33 19.31
C SER A 574 5.87 6.24 18.90
N SER A 575 5.54 6.32 17.60
CA SER A 575 4.49 7.20 17.06
C SER A 575 3.35 6.47 16.35
N LEU A 576 3.58 5.27 15.84
CA LEU A 576 2.59 4.57 15.02
C LEU A 576 1.57 3.82 15.88
N ILE A 577 0.30 4.19 15.72
CA ILE A 577 -0.81 3.63 16.49
C ILE A 577 -1.77 2.96 15.52
N PHE A 578 -2.22 1.75 15.87
CA PHE A 578 -3.09 0.94 15.05
C PHE A 578 -4.50 0.84 15.63
N HIS A 579 -5.48 0.78 14.73
CA HIS A 579 -6.87 0.48 15.03
C HIS A 579 -7.37 -0.58 14.04
N TYR A 580 -8.40 -1.33 14.41
CA TYR A 580 -9.00 -2.34 13.54
C TYR A 580 -10.52 -2.31 13.62
N ASN A 581 -11.16 -2.76 12.55
CA ASN A 581 -12.56 -3.14 12.55
C ASN A 581 -12.68 -4.58 12.05
N LEU A 582 -13.48 -5.39 12.75
CA LEU A 582 -13.90 -6.72 12.32
C LEU A 582 -15.40 -6.68 12.08
N LYS A 583 -15.83 -7.17 10.92
CA LYS A 583 -17.25 -7.38 10.58
C LYS A 583 -17.42 -8.69 9.82
N PHE A 584 -18.65 -9.14 9.62
CA PHE A 584 -18.92 -10.20 8.65
C PHE A 584 -18.48 -9.78 7.24
N TYR A 585 -18.15 -10.76 6.39
CA TYR A 585 -17.66 -10.48 5.04
C TYR A 585 -18.81 -10.04 4.11
N ASP A 586 -19.91 -10.80 4.11
CA ASP A 586 -21.07 -10.59 3.23
C ASP A 586 -22.13 -9.61 3.79
N SER A 587 -21.94 -9.09 5.00
CA SER A 587 -22.84 -8.10 5.61
C SER A 587 -22.07 -7.04 6.40
N ASP A 588 -22.67 -5.87 6.62
CA ASP A 588 -22.07 -4.80 7.45
C ASP A 588 -22.24 -5.04 8.97
N GLY A 589 -22.63 -6.25 9.40
CA GLY A 589 -22.79 -6.59 10.81
C GLY A 589 -21.46 -6.66 11.57
N ASP A 590 -21.37 -5.91 12.67
CA ASP A 590 -20.18 -5.80 13.54
C ASP A 590 -20.39 -6.44 14.94
N SER A 591 -21.43 -7.27 15.08
CA SER A 591 -21.80 -7.95 16.32
C SER A 591 -22.35 -9.35 16.07
N PHE A 592 -22.12 -10.25 17.04
CA PHE A 592 -22.58 -11.64 17.08
C PHE A 592 -23.19 -11.91 18.45
N ASP A 593 -24.41 -12.46 18.52
CA ASP A 593 -25.18 -12.72 19.74
C ASP A 593 -25.21 -11.53 20.74
N GLY A 594 -25.32 -10.30 20.21
CA GLY A 594 -25.33 -9.05 20.99
C GLY A 594 -23.95 -8.56 21.46
N VAL A 595 -22.88 -9.31 21.20
CA VAL A 595 -21.49 -8.95 21.53
C VAL A 595 -20.79 -8.36 20.31
N SER A 596 -20.06 -7.25 20.47
CA SER A 596 -19.29 -6.66 19.36
C SER A 596 -18.13 -7.57 18.92
N LEU A 597 -17.98 -7.74 17.60
CA LEU A 597 -16.88 -8.48 16.97
C LEU A 597 -15.49 -7.92 17.32
N LYS A 598 -15.39 -6.68 17.84
CA LYS A 598 -14.14 -6.14 18.38
C LYS A 598 -13.59 -6.97 19.55
N ARG A 599 -14.45 -7.60 20.34
CA ARG A 599 -14.05 -8.47 21.46
C ARG A 599 -13.54 -9.85 21.01
N PHE A 600 -13.56 -10.12 19.71
CA PHE A 600 -13.01 -11.35 19.12
C PHE A 600 -11.65 -11.11 18.45
N VAL A 601 -11.00 -9.96 18.70
CA VAL A 601 -9.66 -9.64 18.18
C VAL A 601 -8.72 -9.21 19.29
N MET A 602 -7.61 -9.94 19.44
CA MET A 602 -6.49 -9.52 20.28
C MET A 602 -5.45 -8.79 19.41
N GLN A 603 -5.44 -7.45 19.50
CA GLN A 603 -4.35 -6.62 18.99
C GLN A 603 -3.24 -6.56 20.05
N SER A 604 -2.03 -7.00 19.73
CA SER A 604 -0.84 -6.86 20.59
C SER A 604 0.34 -6.33 19.79
N VAL A 605 1.31 -5.71 20.47
CA VAL A 605 2.56 -5.22 19.85
C VAL A 605 3.74 -5.77 20.64
N VAL A 606 4.57 -6.58 19.98
CA VAL A 606 5.78 -7.18 20.55
C VAL A 606 6.96 -6.76 19.67
N SER A 607 7.96 -6.13 20.28
CA SER A 607 9.09 -5.52 19.56
C SER A 607 8.61 -4.60 18.43
N ASN A 608 8.94 -4.89 17.17
CA ASN A 608 8.54 -4.11 16.00
C ASN A 608 7.35 -4.70 15.23
N ILE A 609 6.64 -5.69 15.79
CA ILE A 609 5.55 -6.40 15.12
C ILE A 609 4.23 -6.14 15.85
N VAL A 610 3.23 -5.64 15.13
CA VAL A 610 1.83 -5.66 15.58
C VAL A 610 1.18 -6.95 15.08
N ALA A 611 0.48 -7.64 15.98
CA ALA A 611 -0.26 -8.87 15.70
C ALA A 611 -1.76 -8.63 15.95
N PHE A 612 -2.59 -9.04 15.00
CA PHE A 612 -4.05 -9.08 15.12
C PHE A 612 -4.49 -10.53 15.10
N ARG A 613 -4.71 -11.12 16.28
CA ARG A 613 -5.23 -12.48 16.43
C ARG A 613 -6.75 -12.42 16.47
N VAL A 614 -7.39 -12.86 15.40
CA VAL A 614 -8.85 -12.96 15.25
C VAL A 614 -9.29 -14.35 15.70
N HIS A 615 -10.26 -14.41 16.61
CA HIS A 615 -10.92 -15.64 17.06
C HIS A 615 -12.32 -15.69 16.44
N ALA A 616 -12.57 -16.57 15.49
CA ALA A 616 -13.86 -16.62 14.81
C ALA A 616 -14.98 -17.05 15.79
N PRO A 617 -16.04 -16.24 16.00
CA PRO A 617 -17.16 -16.62 16.86
C PRO A 617 -17.98 -17.78 16.29
N CYS A 618 -17.98 -17.94 14.97
CA CYS A 618 -18.74 -18.95 14.23
C CYS A 618 -18.04 -19.28 12.89
N SER A 619 -18.39 -20.41 12.28
CA SER A 619 -18.02 -20.70 10.89
C SER A 619 -18.60 -19.64 9.95
N GLY A 620 -17.79 -19.19 9.00
CA GLY A 620 -18.12 -18.11 8.08
C GLY A 620 -16.90 -17.30 7.66
N ALA A 621 -17.15 -16.19 6.98
CA ALA A 621 -16.11 -15.26 6.57
C ALA A 621 -16.28 -13.89 7.25
N PHE A 622 -15.15 -13.29 7.63
CA PHE A 622 -15.08 -11.99 8.27
C PHE A 622 -14.13 -11.07 7.48
N LEU A 623 -14.38 -9.77 7.50
CA LEU A 623 -13.49 -8.76 6.95
C LEU A 623 -12.78 -8.05 8.12
N LEU A 624 -11.46 -8.23 8.20
CA LEU A 624 -10.57 -7.47 9.06
C LEU A 624 -10.02 -6.28 8.28
N ASP A 625 -10.32 -5.07 8.73
CA ASP A 625 -9.83 -3.80 8.16
C ASP A 625 -8.91 -3.13 9.18
N ILE A 626 -7.63 -2.97 8.83
CA ILE A 626 -6.58 -2.44 9.71
C ILE A 626 -6.25 -1.02 9.28
N PHE A 627 -6.21 -0.13 10.27
CA PHE A 627 -5.97 1.29 10.12
C PHE A 627 -4.74 1.69 10.95
N ALA A 628 -4.01 2.70 10.49
CA ALA A 628 -2.90 3.27 11.24
C ALA A 628 -2.94 4.79 11.21
N ASN A 629 -2.32 5.41 12.20
CA ASN A 629 -2.02 6.84 12.23
C ASN A 629 -0.70 7.06 12.98
N ALA A 630 0.13 7.98 12.49
CA ALA A 630 1.36 8.40 13.16
C ALA A 630 1.05 9.63 14.04
N VAL A 631 1.16 9.47 15.36
CA VAL A 631 0.76 10.48 16.34
C VAL A 631 1.80 10.50 17.46
N THR A 632 2.25 11.68 17.86
CA THR A 632 3.21 11.81 18.97
C THR A 632 2.56 11.50 20.32
N PRO A 633 3.32 11.07 21.34
CA PRO A 633 2.76 10.85 22.68
C PRO A 633 2.03 12.07 23.25
N LYS A 634 2.48 13.29 22.93
CA LYS A 634 1.83 14.54 23.36
C LYS A 634 0.46 14.70 22.72
N GLU A 635 0.34 14.51 21.41
CA GLU A 635 -0.94 14.59 20.69
C GLU A 635 -1.92 13.51 21.16
N TYR A 636 -1.44 12.30 21.44
CA TYR A 636 -2.29 11.21 21.97
C TYR A 636 -2.91 11.58 23.32
N LEU A 637 -2.16 12.25 24.20
CA LEU A 637 -2.61 12.64 25.54
C LEU A 637 -3.56 13.85 25.55
N THR A 638 -3.74 14.56 24.43
CA THR A 638 -4.75 15.64 24.33
C THR A 638 -6.19 15.13 24.35
N GLY A 639 -6.42 13.86 23.97
CA GLY A 639 -7.76 13.29 23.81
C GLY A 639 -8.50 13.72 22.53
N GLU A 640 -7.87 14.49 21.64
CA GLU A 640 -8.46 14.93 20.38
C GLU A 640 -8.82 13.75 19.45
N PRO A 641 -9.92 13.82 18.66
CA PRO A 641 -10.33 12.72 17.78
C PRO A 641 -9.31 12.38 16.68
N MET A 642 -8.57 11.29 16.89
CA MET A 642 -7.57 10.80 15.93
C MET A 642 -8.21 10.27 14.64
N LYS A 643 -7.80 10.80 13.48
CA LYS A 643 -8.24 10.33 12.16
C LYS A 643 -7.38 9.15 11.66
N PHE A 644 -7.87 7.92 11.87
CA PHE A 644 -7.24 6.70 11.38
C PHE A 644 -7.57 6.42 9.90
N LYS A 645 -6.54 6.16 9.08
CA LYS A 645 -6.69 5.80 7.66
C LYS A 645 -6.38 4.30 7.45
N SER A 646 -7.15 3.62 6.59
CA SER A 646 -7.01 2.17 6.33
C SER A 646 -5.69 1.88 5.60
N VAL A 647 -4.88 0.97 6.12
CA VAL A 647 -3.58 0.57 5.57
C VAL A 647 -3.64 -0.79 4.88
N CYS A 648 -4.42 -1.75 5.41
CA CYS A 648 -4.57 -3.06 4.79
C CYS A 648 -5.86 -3.79 5.22
N LYS A 649 -6.29 -4.79 4.44
CA LYS A 649 -7.51 -5.58 4.68
C LYS A 649 -7.30 -7.06 4.40
N PHE A 650 -7.97 -7.90 5.17
CA PHE A 650 -7.92 -9.35 5.10
C PHE A 650 -9.31 -9.97 5.18
N LYS A 651 -9.54 -11.03 4.40
CA LYS A 651 -10.67 -11.95 4.61
C LYS A 651 -10.21 -13.03 5.57
N ILE A 652 -10.83 -13.13 6.73
CA ILE A 652 -10.61 -14.25 7.66
C ILE A 652 -11.67 -15.31 7.37
N ALA A 653 -11.24 -16.53 7.03
CA ALA A 653 -12.13 -17.64 6.69
C ALA A 653 -12.08 -18.72 7.78
N CYS A 654 -13.23 -19.00 8.38
CA CYS A 654 -13.43 -20.09 9.34
C CYS A 654 -14.36 -21.14 8.71
N GLU A 655 -13.81 -22.28 8.30
CA GLU A 655 -14.60 -23.35 7.66
C GLU A 655 -15.37 -24.15 8.72
N GLU A 656 -14.66 -24.69 9.71
CA GLU A 656 -15.22 -25.49 10.81
C GLU A 656 -14.72 -24.96 12.16
N LEU A 657 -15.63 -24.86 13.14
CA LEU A 657 -15.31 -24.43 14.49
C LEU A 657 -15.47 -25.62 15.46
N GLN A 658 -14.35 -26.20 15.92
CA GLN A 658 -14.35 -27.37 16.81
C GLN A 658 -14.71 -27.03 18.28
N THR A 659 -14.58 -25.77 18.68
CA THR A 659 -14.81 -25.30 20.05
C THR A 659 -15.48 -23.94 20.06
N VAL A 660 -16.44 -23.72 20.96
CA VAL A 660 -17.13 -22.43 21.08
C VAL A 660 -16.14 -21.35 21.52
N MET A 661 -15.93 -20.33 20.69
CA MET A 661 -15.07 -19.20 21.03
C MET A 661 -15.81 -18.21 21.93
N VAL A 662 -15.19 -17.89 23.06
CA VAL A 662 -15.68 -16.92 24.04
C VAL A 662 -15.07 -15.55 23.71
N PRO A 663 -15.84 -14.45 23.74
CA PRO A 663 -15.28 -13.11 23.54
C PRO A 663 -14.27 -12.76 24.63
N LEU A 664 -13.24 -12.00 24.28
CA LEU A 664 -12.29 -11.43 25.24
C LEU A 664 -13.04 -10.61 26.33
N PRO A 665 -12.49 -10.50 27.55
CA PRO A 665 -13.03 -9.65 28.61
C PRO A 665 -13.30 -8.21 28.15
N ASP A 666 -14.29 -7.57 28.78
CA ASP A 666 -14.81 -6.26 28.38
C ASP A 666 -13.92 -5.10 28.87
N CYS A 667 -12.66 -5.13 28.44
CA CYS A 667 -11.62 -4.15 28.74
C CYS A 667 -11.67 -2.92 27.83
N ALA A 668 -11.00 -1.86 28.25
CA ALA A 668 -10.85 -0.63 27.49
C ALA A 668 -10.28 -0.86 26.07
N SER A 669 -10.72 -0.04 25.11
CA SER A 669 -10.30 -0.17 23.72
C SER A 669 -8.80 0.14 23.51
N GLY A 670 -8.20 -0.53 22.51
CA GLY A 670 -6.78 -0.38 22.15
C GLY A 670 -6.00 -1.70 22.20
N GLU A 671 -4.68 -1.59 22.07
CA GLU A 671 -3.73 -2.69 22.14
C GLU A 671 -3.66 -3.34 23.53
N TRP A 672 -3.40 -4.65 23.55
CA TRP A 672 -3.12 -5.44 24.75
C TRP A 672 -1.60 -5.52 24.98
N GLY A 673 -1.20 -5.56 26.25
CA GLY A 673 0.18 -5.62 26.72
C GLY A 673 0.76 -4.27 27.16
N PRO A 674 1.98 -4.28 27.74
CA PRO A 674 2.62 -3.13 28.36
C PRO A 674 3.19 -2.10 27.39
N THR A 675 3.32 -2.44 26.10
CA THR A 675 3.96 -1.60 25.07
C THR A 675 3.36 -0.18 25.02
N LYS A 676 2.03 -0.05 25.16
CA LYS A 676 1.33 1.24 25.28
C LYS A 676 1.82 2.04 26.50
N ALA A 677 1.91 1.39 27.65
CA ALA A 677 2.25 1.97 28.93
C ALA A 677 3.71 2.46 28.96
N THR A 678 4.63 1.66 28.42
CA THR A 678 6.03 2.04 28.24
C THR A 678 6.17 3.24 27.29
N ARG A 679 5.55 3.17 26.10
CA ARG A 679 5.63 4.18 25.05
C ARG A 679 5.05 5.54 25.47
N LEU A 680 3.86 5.56 26.07
CA LEU A 680 3.13 6.80 26.36
C LEU A 680 3.40 7.34 27.76
N PHE A 681 3.52 6.47 28.76
CA PHE A 681 3.60 6.84 30.18
C PHE A 681 4.96 6.52 30.82
N GLY A 682 5.85 5.78 30.17
CA GLY A 682 7.14 5.39 30.75
C GLY A 682 7.05 4.26 31.79
N LEU A 683 5.96 3.49 31.80
CA LEU A 683 5.81 2.30 32.64
C LEU A 683 6.51 1.12 31.96
N VAL A 684 7.70 0.77 32.43
CA VAL A 684 8.50 -0.35 31.91
C VAL A 684 8.14 -1.62 32.68
N PRO A 685 7.65 -2.70 32.04
CA PRO A 685 7.30 -3.93 32.75
C PRO A 685 8.55 -4.60 33.35
N ILE A 686 8.46 -5.03 34.61
CA ILE A 686 9.52 -5.79 35.30
C ILE A 686 9.20 -7.29 35.21
N THR A 687 7.99 -7.71 35.59
CA THR A 687 7.64 -9.14 35.71
C THR A 687 7.13 -9.75 34.40
N HIS A 688 6.18 -9.09 33.73
CA HIS A 688 5.44 -9.67 32.60
C HIS A 688 5.49 -8.71 31.41
N GLN A 689 6.15 -9.13 30.32
CA GLN A 689 6.32 -8.32 29.12
C GLN A 689 5.24 -8.62 28.05
N ASP A 690 4.63 -9.80 28.12
CA ASP A 690 3.62 -10.27 27.17
C ASP A 690 2.19 -9.82 27.52
N ALA A 691 1.39 -9.63 26.49
CA ALA A 691 -0.02 -9.25 26.61
C ALA A 691 -0.93 -10.34 27.19
N LEU A 692 -0.47 -11.61 27.14
CA LEU A 692 -1.15 -12.79 27.68
C LEU A 692 -0.34 -13.33 28.87
N VAL A 693 -0.97 -13.41 30.02
CA VAL A 693 -0.37 -13.92 31.27
C VAL A 693 -1.10 -15.20 31.69
N PHE A 694 -0.34 -16.20 32.12
CA PHE A 694 -0.86 -17.40 32.78
C PHE A 694 -0.53 -17.30 34.27
N ALA A 695 -1.54 -17.46 35.13
CA ALA A 695 -1.39 -17.30 36.57
C ALA A 695 -2.11 -18.41 37.33
N GLY A 696 -1.67 -18.62 38.57
CA GLY A 696 -2.36 -19.47 39.55
C GLY A 696 -3.52 -18.72 40.20
N ARG A 697 -3.60 -18.74 41.53
CA ARG A 697 -4.62 -18.00 42.30
C ARG A 697 -4.29 -16.54 42.55
N GLU A 698 -3.02 -16.19 42.49
CA GLU A 698 -2.50 -14.85 42.74
C GLU A 698 -1.52 -14.47 41.62
N LEU A 699 -1.39 -13.18 41.35
CA LEU A 699 -0.50 -12.62 40.34
C LEU A 699 0.03 -11.27 40.83
N GLU A 700 1.33 -11.07 40.73
CA GLU A 700 1.96 -9.75 40.87
C GLU A 700 2.42 -9.23 39.50
N LEU A 701 2.01 -8.01 39.16
CA LEU A 701 2.48 -7.28 37.99
C LEU A 701 3.25 -6.05 38.46
N GLN A 702 4.56 -6.04 38.22
CA GLN A 702 5.43 -4.93 38.60
C GLN A 702 5.87 -4.12 37.38
N PHE A 703 5.91 -2.80 37.53
CA PHE A 703 6.44 -1.87 36.54
C PHE A 703 7.41 -0.87 37.17
N ARG A 704 8.49 -0.54 36.47
CA ARG A 704 9.37 0.59 36.79
C ARG A 704 8.88 1.86 36.08
N MET A 705 8.78 2.94 36.83
CA MET A 705 8.44 4.27 36.34
C MET A 705 9.70 4.98 35.83
N SER A 706 9.83 5.16 34.51
CA SER A 706 10.93 5.94 33.92
C SER A 706 10.73 7.46 34.02
N ARG A 707 9.56 7.90 34.49
CA ARG A 707 9.17 9.29 34.73
C ARG A 707 8.16 9.32 35.90
N PRO A 708 8.01 10.42 36.64
CA PRO A 708 7.04 10.49 37.74
C PRO A 708 5.59 10.41 37.25
N LEU A 709 4.81 9.53 37.86
CA LEU A 709 3.38 9.30 37.62
C LEU A 709 2.64 9.28 38.97
N THR A 710 1.33 9.57 38.95
CA THR A 710 0.47 9.49 40.15
C THR A 710 -0.86 8.80 39.85
N ASP A 711 -1.63 8.58 40.91
CA ASP A 711 -3.03 8.17 40.85
C ASP A 711 -3.25 6.87 40.05
N PHE A 712 -2.65 5.78 40.50
CA PHE A 712 -2.85 4.48 39.87
C PHE A 712 -4.23 3.90 40.21
N MET A 713 -4.86 3.26 39.23
CA MET A 713 -6.09 2.51 39.37
C MET A 713 -6.02 1.29 38.46
N ALA A 714 -6.51 0.15 38.93
CA ALA A 714 -6.62 -1.05 38.11
C ALA A 714 -7.98 -1.71 38.31
N THR A 715 -8.60 -2.14 37.21
CA THR A 715 -9.96 -2.72 37.19
C THR A 715 -9.91 -4.11 36.56
N LEU A 716 -10.60 -5.06 37.20
CA LEU A 716 -10.60 -6.47 36.79
C LEU A 716 -11.96 -6.86 36.21
N HIS A 717 -11.92 -7.48 35.05
CA HIS A 717 -13.09 -7.85 34.25
C HIS A 717 -13.13 -9.37 34.03
N LYS A 718 -14.30 -9.99 34.18
CA LYS A 718 -14.59 -11.38 33.80
C LYS A 718 -15.96 -11.43 33.14
N ASN A 719 -16.09 -12.19 32.06
CA ASN A 719 -17.37 -12.34 31.36
C ASN A 719 -18.46 -12.86 32.30
N GLY A 720 -19.64 -12.22 32.29
CA GLY A 720 -20.76 -12.58 33.16
C GLY A 720 -20.63 -12.15 34.62
N VAL A 721 -19.57 -11.41 35.01
CA VAL A 721 -19.37 -10.92 36.38
C VAL A 721 -19.25 -9.40 36.39
N GLU A 722 -20.02 -8.74 37.25
CA GLU A 722 -19.93 -7.29 37.46
C GLU A 722 -18.56 -6.88 38.04
N GLU A 723 -17.93 -5.88 37.42
CA GLU A 723 -16.65 -5.29 37.84
C GLU A 723 -16.62 -4.91 39.33
N LYS A 724 -17.73 -4.37 39.86
CA LYS A 724 -17.88 -4.00 41.29
C LYS A 724 -17.64 -5.17 42.25
N ARG A 725 -17.90 -6.42 41.83
CA ARG A 725 -17.63 -7.62 42.63
C ARG A 725 -16.16 -8.02 42.59
N LEU A 726 -15.45 -7.62 41.53
CA LEU A 726 -14.04 -7.93 41.27
C LEU A 726 -13.07 -6.88 41.83
N SER A 727 -13.51 -5.63 42.00
CA SER A 727 -12.70 -4.50 42.51
C SER A 727 -11.90 -4.81 43.79
N LYS A 728 -12.49 -5.56 44.73
CA LYS A 728 -11.84 -5.94 46.00
C LYS A 728 -10.70 -6.96 45.88
N PHE A 729 -10.49 -7.54 44.69
CA PHE A 729 -9.47 -8.55 44.44
C PHE A 729 -8.24 -7.99 43.70
N VAL A 730 -8.22 -6.68 43.42
CA VAL A 730 -7.07 -5.95 42.89
C VAL A 730 -6.66 -4.87 43.88
N SER A 731 -5.38 -4.80 44.19
CA SER A 731 -4.75 -3.72 44.92
C SER A 731 -3.46 -3.29 44.20
N HIS A 732 -2.95 -2.11 44.55
CA HIS A 732 -1.65 -1.64 44.09
C HIS A 732 -0.85 -1.05 45.25
N ALA A 733 0.47 -1.09 45.11
CA ALA A 733 1.43 -0.48 46.02
C ALA A 733 2.46 0.29 45.19
N LEU A 734 3.01 1.36 45.78
CA LEU A 734 4.08 2.16 45.23
C LEU A 734 5.26 2.08 46.19
N ASP A 735 6.43 1.70 45.67
CA ASP A 735 7.70 1.63 46.39
C ASP A 735 8.77 2.31 45.52
N ASP A 736 9.17 3.52 45.91
CA ASP A 736 10.02 4.44 45.14
C ASP A 736 9.65 4.57 43.64
N ASP A 737 10.41 3.94 42.74
CA ASP A 737 10.23 3.97 41.29
C ASP A 737 9.41 2.77 40.75
N VAL A 738 8.95 1.87 41.62
CA VAL A 738 8.20 0.66 41.25
C VAL A 738 6.74 0.77 41.66
N VAL A 739 5.85 0.43 40.73
CA VAL A 739 4.43 0.16 41.01
C VAL A 739 4.14 -1.33 40.88
N SER A 740 3.66 -1.93 41.96
CA SER A 740 3.20 -3.32 42.00
C SER A 740 1.67 -3.35 41.98
N PHE A 741 1.08 -4.22 41.17
CA PHE A 741 -0.33 -4.58 41.20
C PHE A 741 -0.47 -6.02 41.67
N MET A 742 -1.21 -6.24 42.75
CA MET A 742 -1.51 -7.56 43.31
C MET A 742 -2.94 -7.94 42.94
N ILE A 743 -3.09 -9.06 42.25
CA ILE A 743 -4.37 -9.58 41.79
C ILE A 743 -4.59 -10.95 42.41
N SER A 744 -5.80 -11.19 42.93
CA SER A 744 -6.26 -12.50 43.40
C SER A 744 -7.45 -12.98 42.56
N PHE A 745 -7.48 -14.25 42.19
CA PHE A 745 -8.53 -14.81 41.33
C PHE A 745 -9.52 -15.62 42.18
N PRO A 746 -10.79 -15.19 42.29
CA PRO A 746 -11.79 -15.91 43.10
C PRO A 746 -12.17 -17.27 42.52
N GLU A 747 -11.98 -17.44 41.21
CA GLU A 747 -12.33 -18.62 40.43
C GLU A 747 -11.33 -18.78 39.29
N GLU A 748 -11.27 -19.97 38.68
CA GLU A 748 -10.53 -20.16 37.44
C GLU A 748 -11.25 -19.47 36.25
N GLY A 749 -10.49 -19.24 35.18
CA GLY A 749 -11.01 -18.70 33.93
C GLY A 749 -10.19 -17.54 33.37
N GLN A 750 -10.77 -16.87 32.38
CA GLN A 750 -10.15 -15.76 31.69
C GLN A 750 -10.60 -14.42 32.27
N TYR A 751 -9.62 -13.60 32.63
CA TYR A 751 -9.76 -12.27 33.21
C TYR A 751 -9.09 -11.23 32.33
N GLY A 752 -9.60 -10.00 32.35
CA GLY A 752 -8.97 -8.84 31.74
C GLY A 752 -8.65 -7.82 32.83
N LEU A 753 -7.42 -7.31 32.84
CA LEU A 753 -7.00 -6.25 33.76
C LEU A 753 -6.75 -4.99 32.94
N ASP A 754 -7.46 -3.89 33.22
CA ASP A 754 -7.10 -2.56 32.73
C ASP A 754 -6.35 -1.79 33.83
N ILE A 755 -5.36 -1.00 33.43
CA ILE A 755 -4.57 -0.13 34.32
C ILE A 755 -4.67 1.31 33.80
N TYR A 756 -4.87 2.23 34.73
CA TYR A 756 -5.01 3.67 34.51
C TYR A 756 -4.03 4.43 35.41
N THR A 757 -3.55 5.58 34.93
CA THR A 757 -2.61 6.45 35.64
C THR A 757 -2.76 7.91 35.20
N ARG A 758 -2.08 8.83 35.87
CA ARG A 758 -1.97 10.25 35.54
C ARG A 758 -0.49 10.67 35.49
N GLU A 759 -0.13 11.53 34.54
CA GLU A 759 1.21 12.11 34.48
C GLU A 759 1.36 13.31 35.43
N LEU A 760 2.49 13.37 36.15
CA LEU A 760 2.75 14.39 37.16
C LEU A 760 3.16 15.70 36.49
N GLY A 761 2.19 16.59 36.23
CA GLY A 761 2.42 17.90 35.61
C GLY A 761 1.78 18.11 34.24
N GLY A 762 0.63 17.49 33.95
CA GLY A 762 -0.21 17.85 32.80
C GLY A 762 -0.42 19.37 32.72
N ILE A 763 -0.37 19.91 31.50
CA ILE A 763 -0.26 21.36 31.22
C ILE A 763 -1.32 22.14 32.03
N GLN A 764 -0.85 23.07 32.87
CA GLN A 764 -1.71 24.10 33.45
C GLN A 764 -2.17 25.02 32.31
N GLY A 765 -3.30 24.65 31.69
CA GLY A 765 -4.13 25.60 30.97
C GLY A 765 -4.59 26.66 31.95
N ASP A 766 -4.39 27.92 31.60
CA ASP A 766 -4.66 29.06 32.49
C ASP A 766 -6.18 29.19 32.73
N GLY A 767 -6.64 28.72 33.88
CA GLY A 767 -8.03 28.84 34.36
C GLY A 767 -8.77 27.52 34.61
N GLY A 768 -8.95 27.17 35.88
CA GLY A 768 -9.96 26.19 36.33
C GLY A 768 -9.39 24.84 36.78
N GLY A 769 -9.60 24.50 38.06
CA GLY A 769 -9.10 23.26 38.67
C GLY A 769 -9.89 21.99 38.31
N GLU A 770 -10.02 21.66 37.03
CA GLU A 770 -10.50 20.33 36.63
C GLU A 770 -9.41 19.27 36.87
N LYS A 771 -9.72 18.27 37.70
CA LYS A 771 -8.86 17.10 37.88
C LYS A 771 -8.84 16.30 36.57
N HIS A 772 -7.76 16.35 35.79
CA HIS A 772 -7.60 15.52 34.60
C HIS A 772 -7.99 14.06 34.88
N LEU A 773 -8.86 13.50 34.05
CA LEU A 773 -9.32 12.12 34.17
C LEU A 773 -8.14 11.13 34.10
N LEU A 774 -8.29 9.99 34.76
CA LEU A 774 -7.30 8.91 34.66
C LEU A 774 -7.27 8.35 33.25
N THR A 775 -6.08 8.21 32.67
CA THR A 775 -5.92 7.73 31.29
C THR A 775 -5.56 6.26 31.28
N HIS A 776 -6.26 5.48 30.46
CA HIS A 776 -5.97 4.05 30.26
C HIS A 776 -4.56 3.86 29.66
N CYS A 777 -3.66 3.20 30.38
CA CYS A 777 -2.26 3.04 29.99
C CYS A 777 -1.90 1.62 29.55
N CYS A 778 -2.46 0.57 30.16
CA CYS A 778 -2.09 -0.82 29.92
C CYS A 778 -3.30 -1.74 30.09
N LYS A 779 -3.34 -2.86 29.37
CA LYS A 779 -4.24 -3.97 29.71
C LYS A 779 -3.63 -5.35 29.45
N TYR A 780 -4.00 -6.33 30.26
CA TYR A 780 -3.56 -7.73 30.14
C TYR A 780 -4.73 -8.69 30.03
N LEU A 781 -4.54 -9.73 29.21
CA LEU A 781 -5.38 -10.92 29.20
C LEU A 781 -4.76 -11.95 30.14
N ILE A 782 -5.48 -12.39 31.16
CA ILE A 782 -4.96 -13.27 32.20
C ILE A 782 -5.78 -14.57 32.23
N ASN A 783 -5.13 -15.71 32.05
CA ASN A 783 -5.74 -17.04 32.19
C ASN A 783 -5.35 -17.61 33.57
N SER A 784 -6.29 -17.63 34.52
CA SER A 784 -6.10 -18.22 35.85
C SER A 784 -6.54 -19.69 35.87
N SER A 785 -5.70 -20.60 36.37
CA SER A 785 -6.03 -22.01 36.64
C SER A 785 -5.21 -22.55 37.81
N LYS A 786 -5.73 -23.52 38.58
CA LYS A 786 -4.93 -24.18 39.66
C LYS A 786 -3.75 -25.03 39.16
N ARG A 787 -3.56 -25.17 37.84
CA ARG A 787 -2.45 -25.93 37.24
C ARG A 787 -1.26 -25.03 36.87
N ASN A 788 -1.45 -23.72 36.90
CA ASN A 788 -0.41 -22.70 36.75
C ASN A 788 -0.02 -22.18 38.14
#